data_AF-A0A355IWL9-F1
#
_entry.id   AF-A0A355IWL9-F1
#
_cell.length_a   1.000
_cell.length_b   1.000
_cell.length_c   1.000
_cell.angle_alpha   90.00
_cell.angle_beta   90.00
_cell.angle_gamma   90.00
#
_symmetry.space_group_name_H-M   'P 1'
#
loop_
_entity.id
_entity.type
_entity.pdbx_description
1 polymer ?
#
loop_
_entity_poly.entity_id
_entity_poly.type
_entity_poly.pdbx_seq_one_letter_code
_entity_poly.pdbx_strand_id
1 'polypeptide(L)'
;MKKLFITLAIASVAFISGCEKDEYQETVGVCPLVVSTVPIDKAVNVPLSQIITATFNEKMDPETITEASFLLKQGETSITGNVTYSGLTASLEPSVFLAPFTLYTGRVKTLAKDLMRNSLQTDYVWTFTTIPEVVLSSLPIAGGTTSGAGTFNQGSLVTVVATPNPGYSFANWTENGTAVSTNPSYQFTMAGNKALVANFTLQYVVNLLSNPVLGGTTSGSGSFNAGSNVTVTAFPNAEYNFVNWTEGTTIASTNAIYTFQLNASRTLVANYVLKTYTLNVTATNGTAVKNPSQLSYNSGTIVELTATPNTGYNFTSWSGDATGFINPLSVTMNANKNITANFAINTYTLNVTANNGTVVRNPNQATYNSGTTVQLTATPNAGYTFTSWSGDATGITNPLTVTMNANKNITANFTLNTYTLSVIANNGAVVRNPNQATYNSGTTVELTATPNAGYTFTSWSGDATGSSNPLTVTMNANKSIVANFTLNTYTLNVTANNGTVVRNPNQATYNGGTTVQLTATPNAGYTFTSWSGDATGSTNPLTVTMNADKNITANFTLNVYTLNVIANNGTVVKNPNQATYDSGTTVQLTATPNAGYTFTSWSGDATGSTNPLTVTMNANKNITANFTLNTYTLNVIANNGTVLRNPDQPTYDNGTTVQLTAIPNVGYTFVSWSGDATGSTNPLTVTMNADKNITANFVINVYTLNVTATNGSVLKNPDQPTYNGGTTVQLTATPNSGYAFISWSGDATGSTNPLTVTMNADKNITANFAMTGPLAIDLTCAAPYAVMAGSTITSTGPSIINGDVALSPGSALVGFPPGVINGTQQITTPIAAAAKLCLTTAYIDGQGRSLNAISLPGQLGGLTLAPGLYSNSSTSGISGTGANGILTLDAQGNSNAVWIFQIGSTLTTDPATSIVLAGGAQAANIFWIVGTSATLGTTSVFYGNILADQSITLNTGAVLNGRALTRIAAVSLDASTITKP
;
A
#
# COMPACT_ATOMS: atom_id res chain seq x y z
N MET A 1 18.17 119.68 12.25
CA MET A 1 17.70 120.80 11.41
C MET A 1 16.78 121.67 12.27
N LYS A 2 17.09 122.98 12.34
CA LYS A 2 16.44 124.10 13.07
C LYS A 2 16.80 124.34 14.57
N LYS A 3 17.58 125.44 14.74
CA LYS A 3 17.98 126.24 15.94
C LYS A 3 19.05 125.59 16.83
N LEU A 4 20.32 126.00 16.89
CA LEU A 4 21.03 127.32 16.91
C LEU A 4 20.81 128.14 18.21
N PHE A 5 21.96 128.56 18.78
CA PHE A 5 22.23 129.67 19.73
C PHE A 5 22.38 129.29 21.22
N ILE A 6 23.51 129.55 21.90
CA ILE A 6 24.21 130.82 22.34
C ILE A 6 24.31 130.66 23.86
N THR A 7 25.28 131.12 24.64
CA THR A 7 26.69 131.49 24.57
C THR A 7 27.03 131.67 26.05
N LEU A 8 28.28 131.41 26.40
CA LEU A 8 28.91 131.83 27.65
C LEU A 8 28.89 133.37 27.84
N ALA A 9 29.14 133.80 29.09
CA ALA A 9 29.99 134.93 29.53
C ALA A 9 29.37 135.57 30.81
N ILE A 10 30.05 136.32 31.68
CA ILE A 10 31.14 137.30 31.56
C ILE A 10 31.77 137.46 32.97
N ALA A 11 33.07 137.83 33.05
CA ALA A 11 33.55 139.11 33.64
C ALA A 11 34.96 138.98 34.28
N SER A 12 36.02 139.63 33.77
CA SER A 12 36.45 141.06 33.90
C SER A 12 37.31 141.28 35.16
N VAL A 13 38.43 142.04 35.22
CA VAL A 13 38.71 143.50 34.98
C VAL A 13 40.25 143.68 35.11
N ALA A 14 41.01 144.30 34.17
CA ALA A 14 41.50 145.71 34.02
C ALA A 14 42.55 146.19 35.08
N PHE A 15 43.49 147.16 34.92
CA PHE A 15 43.76 148.32 34.04
C PHE A 15 45.15 148.94 34.54
N ILE A 16 46.10 149.54 33.78
CA ILE A 16 46.32 150.98 33.40
C ILE A 16 47.79 151.21 32.92
N SER A 17 47.94 152.25 32.10
CA SER A 17 49.04 152.82 31.27
C SER A 17 50.14 153.69 31.92
N GLY A 18 51.23 153.93 31.17
CA GLY A 18 52.12 155.12 31.24
C GLY A 18 53.10 155.15 30.04
N CYS A 19 53.32 156.32 29.41
CA CYS A 19 54.01 156.52 28.14
C CYS A 19 55.02 157.70 28.25
N GLU A 20 56.15 157.68 27.54
CA GLU A 20 56.99 158.87 27.27
C GLU A 20 57.70 158.75 25.89
N LYS A 21 57.78 159.86 25.17
CA LYS A 21 58.25 160.11 23.77
C LYS A 21 59.79 160.38 23.76
N ASP A 22 60.58 160.39 22.68
CA ASP A 22 60.37 160.88 21.31
C ASP A 22 61.54 160.49 20.35
N GLU A 23 61.37 160.93 19.10
CA GLU A 23 62.26 161.01 17.93
C GLU A 23 62.06 159.97 16.81
N TYR A 24 61.87 160.50 15.60
CA TYR A 24 61.06 159.98 14.50
C TYR A 24 61.84 160.06 13.19
N GLN A 25 61.62 159.09 12.29
CA GLN A 25 61.72 159.24 10.83
C GLN A 25 60.61 158.39 10.19
N GLU A 26 59.63 159.02 9.55
CA GLU A 26 58.54 158.37 8.81
C GLU A 26 59.03 157.83 7.46
N THR A 27 58.68 156.58 7.14
CA THR A 27 58.57 156.10 5.75
C THR A 27 57.19 155.48 5.59
N VAL A 28 56.33 156.12 4.78
CA VAL A 28 54.95 155.66 4.49
C VAL A 28 54.98 154.35 3.72
N GLY A 29 54.45 153.26 4.30
CA GLY A 29 54.24 151.94 3.67
C GLY A 29 53.06 151.18 4.34
N VAL A 30 52.33 150.34 3.58
CA VAL A 30 51.19 149.53 4.09
C VAL A 30 51.74 148.34 4.87
N CYS A 31 51.14 147.97 6.01
CA CYS A 31 51.58 146.79 6.76
C CYS A 31 50.94 145.51 6.21
N PRO A 32 51.64 144.36 6.26
CA PRO A 32 51.08 143.09 5.80
C PRO A 32 49.99 142.52 6.74
N LEU A 33 48.94 141.94 6.15
CA LEU A 33 47.82 141.25 6.80
C LEU A 33 47.53 139.89 6.12
N VAL A 34 47.07 138.91 6.89
CA VAL A 34 46.47 137.67 6.35
C VAL A 34 45.03 137.95 5.92
N VAL A 35 44.72 137.71 4.65
CA VAL A 35 43.41 137.93 4.03
C VAL A 35 42.53 136.69 4.10
N SER A 36 43.12 135.50 3.98
CA SER A 36 42.39 134.23 4.03
C SER A 36 43.28 133.05 4.39
N THR A 37 42.69 132.03 5.02
CA THR A 37 43.37 130.78 5.34
C THR A 37 42.62 129.57 4.76
N VAL A 38 43.38 128.52 4.46
CA VAL A 38 42.81 127.19 4.19
C VAL A 38 43.46 126.20 5.16
N PRO A 39 42.71 125.52 6.03
CA PRO A 39 41.28 125.71 6.27
C PRO A 39 40.91 127.10 6.76
N ILE A 40 39.67 127.50 6.50
CA ILE A 40 39.09 128.70 7.11
C ILE A 40 39.00 128.51 8.63
N ASP A 41 38.98 129.60 9.39
CA ASP A 41 38.86 129.53 10.85
C ASP A 41 37.60 128.75 11.25
N LYS A 42 37.79 127.82 12.19
CA LYS A 42 36.81 126.88 12.77
C LYS A 42 36.21 125.88 11.76
N ALA A 43 36.88 125.61 10.64
CA ALA A 43 36.46 124.54 9.75
C ALA A 43 36.41 123.19 10.49
N VAL A 44 35.39 122.39 10.21
CA VAL A 44 35.25 121.00 10.71
C VAL A 44 35.30 120.02 9.54
N ASN A 45 35.55 118.75 9.83
CA ASN A 45 35.72 117.69 8.82
C ASN A 45 36.87 117.98 7.85
N VAL A 46 37.93 118.63 8.34
CA VAL A 46 39.11 118.88 7.54
C VAL A 46 39.77 117.52 7.20
N PRO A 47 40.10 117.27 5.91
CA PRO A 47 40.80 116.05 5.52
C PRO A 47 42.12 115.89 6.29
N LEU A 48 42.48 114.66 6.61
CA LEU A 48 43.70 114.38 7.38
C LEU A 48 44.98 114.78 6.63
N SER A 49 44.92 114.94 5.31
CA SER A 49 46.01 115.36 4.43
C SER A 49 46.04 116.85 4.09
N GLN A 50 45.28 117.68 4.80
CA GLN A 50 45.11 119.08 4.45
C GLN A 50 46.42 119.88 4.54
N ILE A 51 46.81 120.50 3.43
CA ILE A 51 47.84 121.55 3.38
C ILE A 51 47.26 122.84 3.98
N ILE A 52 48.00 123.46 4.90
CA ILE A 52 47.56 124.64 5.65
C ILE A 52 48.13 125.89 5.00
N THR A 53 47.30 126.85 4.61
CA THR A 53 47.75 128.04 3.89
C THR A 53 47.27 129.33 4.53
N ALA A 54 48.05 130.39 4.37
CA ALA A 54 47.72 131.77 4.71
C ALA A 54 48.08 132.68 3.54
N THR A 55 47.10 133.42 3.01
CA THR A 55 47.29 134.37 1.90
C THR A 55 47.32 135.78 2.42
N PHE A 56 48.31 136.58 2.01
CA PHE A 56 48.53 137.95 2.48
C PHE A 56 47.97 139.01 1.52
N ASN A 57 47.74 140.23 2.01
CA ASN A 57 47.25 141.37 1.21
C ASN A 57 48.31 141.90 0.23
N GLU A 58 49.58 141.60 0.47
CA GLU A 58 50.71 142.05 -0.32
C GLU A 58 51.85 141.03 -0.33
N LYS A 59 52.91 141.30 -1.12
CA LYS A 59 54.07 140.41 -1.22
C LYS A 59 54.91 140.48 0.06
N MET A 60 55.10 139.32 0.66
CA MET A 60 55.96 139.13 1.83
C MET A 60 57.42 138.94 1.41
N ASP A 61 58.35 139.26 2.31
CA ASP A 61 59.75 138.87 2.22
C ASP A 61 59.85 137.35 2.42
N PRO A 62 60.18 136.56 1.36
CA PRO A 62 60.22 135.11 1.44
C PRO A 62 61.20 134.59 2.51
N GLU A 63 62.26 135.34 2.85
CA GLU A 63 63.22 134.94 3.88
C GLU A 63 62.60 134.94 5.28
N THR A 64 61.52 135.68 5.48
CA THR A 64 60.83 135.76 6.77
C THR A 64 59.68 134.77 6.92
N ILE A 65 59.24 134.15 5.82
CA ILE A 65 58.21 133.10 5.81
C ILE A 65 58.89 131.74 6.00
N THR A 66 59.17 131.41 7.25
CA THR A 66 59.80 130.15 7.69
C THR A 66 58.92 129.39 8.68
N GLU A 67 59.32 128.18 9.05
CA GLU A 67 58.70 127.40 10.14
C GLU A 67 58.67 128.16 11.49
N ALA A 68 59.53 129.14 11.71
CA ALA A 68 59.48 129.98 12.91
C ALA A 68 58.31 130.99 12.87
N SER A 69 57.91 131.39 11.66
CA SER A 69 56.89 132.41 11.39
C SER A 69 55.51 131.82 11.07
N PHE A 70 55.43 130.64 10.47
CA PHE A 70 54.17 129.96 10.15
C PHE A 70 54.13 128.60 10.83
N LEU A 71 53.25 128.46 11.82
CA LEU A 71 53.13 127.31 12.70
C LEU A 71 51.79 126.62 12.56
N LEU A 72 51.81 125.30 12.71
CA LEU A 72 50.64 124.48 12.97
C LEU A 72 50.82 123.79 14.32
N LYS A 73 49.80 123.81 15.18
CA LYS A 73 49.84 123.17 16.50
C LYS A 73 48.62 122.28 16.77
N GLN A 74 48.84 121.18 17.48
CA GLN A 74 47.81 120.40 18.18
C GLN A 74 47.91 120.70 19.67
N GLY A 75 47.03 121.54 20.21
CA GLY A 75 47.21 122.09 21.55
C GLY A 75 48.55 122.84 21.65
N GLU A 76 49.43 122.43 22.55
CA GLU A 76 50.77 123.01 22.68
C GLU A 76 51.81 122.40 21.72
N THR A 77 51.54 121.20 21.19
CA THR A 77 52.47 120.43 20.35
C THR A 77 52.56 121.04 18.95
N SER A 78 53.76 121.42 18.53
CA SER A 78 54.00 121.84 17.14
C SER A 78 53.94 120.65 16.18
N ILE A 79 53.21 120.82 15.09
CA ILE A 79 53.18 119.88 13.97
C ILE A 79 54.21 120.37 12.96
N THR A 80 55.22 119.55 12.71
CA THR A 80 56.24 119.84 11.71
C THR A 80 55.68 119.69 10.31
N GLY A 81 56.15 120.55 9.41
CA GLY A 81 55.71 120.56 8.03
C GLY A 81 56.57 121.51 7.21
N ASN A 82 56.62 121.26 5.91
CA ASN A 82 57.41 122.07 4.99
C ASN A 82 56.70 123.41 4.75
N VAL A 83 57.35 124.53 5.09
CA VAL A 83 56.84 125.88 4.84
C VAL A 83 57.38 126.42 3.53
N THR A 84 56.48 126.82 2.63
CA THR A 84 56.80 127.43 1.34
C THR A 84 56.03 128.74 1.16
N TYR A 85 56.56 129.65 0.34
CA TYR A 85 55.90 130.91 0.02
C TYR A 85 55.93 131.13 -1.50
N SER A 86 54.76 131.35 -2.10
CA SER A 86 54.63 131.61 -3.53
C SER A 86 53.51 132.61 -3.82
N GLY A 87 53.80 133.59 -4.67
CA GLY A 87 52.86 134.67 -4.98
C GLY A 87 52.54 135.52 -3.75
N LEU A 88 51.35 135.31 -3.18
CA LEU A 88 50.87 135.95 -1.95
C LEU A 88 50.61 134.94 -0.83
N THR A 89 50.89 133.65 -1.03
CA THR A 89 50.41 132.57 -0.15
C THR A 89 51.58 131.82 0.48
N ALA A 90 51.59 131.77 1.81
CA ALA A 90 52.39 130.82 2.56
C ALA A 90 51.62 129.51 2.70
N SER A 91 52.31 128.39 2.52
CA SER A 91 51.77 127.03 2.66
C SER A 91 52.63 126.22 3.61
N LEU A 92 52.00 125.51 4.53
CA LEU A 92 52.58 124.52 5.44
C LEU A 92 51.96 123.17 5.10
N GLU A 93 52.76 122.26 4.57
CA GLU A 93 52.38 120.87 4.31
C GLU A 93 52.84 119.99 5.48
N PRO A 94 51.92 119.44 6.30
CA PRO A 94 52.28 118.60 7.44
C PRO A 94 53.06 117.36 7.01
N SER A 95 54.14 117.02 7.72
CA SER A 95 55.00 115.86 7.36
C SER A 95 54.33 114.50 7.59
N VAL A 96 53.22 114.47 8.33
CA VAL A 96 52.38 113.29 8.57
C VAL A 96 50.91 113.69 8.46
N PHE A 97 50.05 112.73 8.11
CA PHE A 97 48.60 112.97 8.18
C PHE A 97 48.19 113.39 9.59
N LEU A 98 47.30 114.38 9.64
CA LEU A 98 46.72 114.88 10.87
C LEU A 98 45.87 113.79 11.53
N ALA A 99 45.84 113.76 12.86
CA ALA A 99 45.04 112.80 13.60
C ALA A 99 43.53 113.07 13.37
N PRO A 100 42.68 112.02 13.28
CA PRO A 100 41.24 112.19 13.07
C PRO A 100 40.56 112.84 14.29
N PHE A 101 39.48 113.58 14.03
CA PHE A 101 38.68 114.31 15.03
C PHE A 101 39.48 115.17 16.01
N THR A 102 40.54 115.82 15.52
CA THR A 102 41.50 116.55 16.33
C THR A 102 41.47 118.04 15.98
N LEU A 103 41.46 118.90 17.00
CA LEU A 103 41.52 120.35 16.86
C LEU A 103 42.98 120.80 16.67
N TYR A 104 43.23 121.52 15.58
CA TYR A 104 44.51 122.14 15.24
C TYR A 104 44.40 123.67 15.22
N THR A 105 45.52 124.34 15.46
CA THR A 105 45.65 125.80 15.47
C THR A 105 46.74 126.21 14.48
N GLY A 106 46.37 126.94 13.42
CA GLY A 106 47.30 127.63 12.53
C GLY A 106 47.69 129.01 13.09
N ARG A 107 48.96 129.40 12.95
CA ARG A 107 49.45 130.70 13.41
C ARG A 107 50.50 131.28 12.47
N VAL A 108 50.31 132.50 11.99
CA VAL A 108 51.35 133.32 11.36
C VAL A 108 51.81 134.39 12.35
N LYS A 109 53.09 134.42 12.70
CA LYS A 109 53.66 135.34 13.69
C LYS A 109 54.04 136.70 13.10
N THR A 110 54.15 137.71 13.96
CA THR A 110 54.70 139.05 13.65
C THR A 110 56.15 139.04 13.11
N LEU A 111 56.83 137.88 13.16
CA LEU A 111 58.12 137.66 12.52
C LEU A 111 58.06 137.73 10.98
N ALA A 112 56.91 137.45 10.38
CA ALA A 112 56.70 137.58 8.94
C ALA A 112 56.64 139.06 8.54
N LYS A 113 57.46 139.46 7.56
CA LYS A 113 57.62 140.85 7.10
C LYS A 113 57.35 140.98 5.60
N ASP A 114 56.99 142.18 5.17
CA ASP A 114 56.98 142.55 3.75
C ASP A 114 58.39 142.84 3.22
N LEU A 115 58.49 143.12 1.92
CA LEU A 115 59.77 143.49 1.26
C LEU A 115 60.36 144.83 1.75
N MET A 116 59.55 145.68 2.39
CA MET A 116 59.96 146.93 3.02
C MET A 116 60.33 146.76 4.51
N ARG A 117 60.35 145.50 5.00
CA ARG A 117 60.62 145.09 6.38
C ARG A 117 59.53 145.47 7.40
N ASN A 118 58.32 145.82 6.97
CA ASN A 118 57.17 145.98 7.87
C ASN A 118 56.69 144.60 8.32
N SER A 119 56.59 144.38 9.64
CA SER A 119 56.06 143.15 10.24
C SER A 119 54.53 143.10 10.20
N LEU A 120 53.97 141.88 10.26
CA LEU A 120 52.58 141.72 10.72
C LEU A 120 52.43 142.41 12.08
N GLN A 121 51.36 143.22 12.24
CA GLN A 121 51.15 143.98 13.48
C GLN A 121 50.81 143.09 14.69
N THR A 122 50.18 141.94 14.45
CA THR A 122 49.87 140.92 15.46
C THR A 122 49.91 139.53 14.85
N ASP A 123 50.08 138.51 15.68
CA ASP A 123 50.01 137.11 15.25
C ASP A 123 48.59 136.81 14.71
N TYR A 124 48.49 136.26 13.51
CA TYR A 124 47.22 135.78 12.98
C TYR A 124 47.02 134.32 13.40
N VAL A 125 45.93 134.02 14.11
CA VAL A 125 45.65 132.68 14.66
C VAL A 125 44.28 132.20 14.20
N TRP A 126 44.20 130.94 13.76
CA TRP A 126 42.93 130.29 13.42
C TRP A 126 42.96 128.82 13.84
N THR A 127 41.79 128.19 13.89
CA THR A 127 41.64 126.79 14.30
C THR A 127 40.86 125.97 13.27
N PHE A 128 41.00 124.65 13.30
CA PHE A 128 40.15 123.73 12.53
C PHE A 128 40.16 122.32 13.13
N THR A 129 39.12 121.52 12.87
CA THR A 129 39.00 120.14 13.34
C THR A 129 38.95 119.16 12.17
N THR A 130 39.74 118.10 12.27
CA THR A 130 39.80 117.05 11.25
C THR A 130 38.60 116.11 11.27
N ILE A 131 38.38 115.38 10.17
CA ILE A 131 37.30 114.39 10.02
C ILE A 131 37.46 113.21 11.01
N PRO A 132 36.36 112.70 11.64
CA PRO A 132 36.44 111.56 12.56
C PRO A 132 36.42 110.19 11.85
N GLU A 133 36.80 109.12 12.58
CA GLU A 133 37.00 107.76 12.05
C GLU A 133 36.24 106.66 12.83
N VAL A 134 35.77 105.63 12.11
CA VAL A 134 35.22 104.38 12.65
C VAL A 134 36.18 103.23 12.38
N VAL A 135 36.58 102.53 13.45
CA VAL A 135 37.38 101.30 13.39
C VAL A 135 36.57 100.10 13.91
N LEU A 136 36.69 98.95 13.25
CA LEU A 136 35.92 97.73 13.54
C LEU A 136 36.84 96.56 13.85
N SER A 137 36.38 95.64 14.70
CA SER A 137 37.05 94.36 14.98
C SER A 137 36.03 93.24 15.26
N SER A 138 36.46 91.98 15.18
CA SER A 138 35.64 90.79 15.45
C SER A 138 36.20 90.03 16.66
N LEU A 139 35.33 89.56 17.55
CA LEU A 139 35.71 88.74 18.71
C LEU A 139 34.82 87.49 18.83
N PRO A 140 35.38 86.27 18.72
CA PRO A 140 36.72 85.97 18.23
C PRO A 140 36.89 86.40 16.77
N ILE A 141 38.14 86.61 16.33
CA ILE A 141 38.47 86.99 14.94
C ILE A 141 37.91 85.96 13.93
N ALA A 142 37.97 84.67 14.27
CA ALA A 142 37.42 83.59 13.45
C ALA A 142 35.88 83.62 13.34
N GLY A 143 35.21 84.36 14.23
CA GLY A 143 33.76 84.33 14.39
C GLY A 143 32.98 84.99 13.25
N GLY A 144 33.60 85.93 12.53
CA GLY A 144 32.94 86.60 11.41
C GLY A 144 33.70 87.81 10.91
N THR A 145 33.18 88.41 9.84
CA THR A 145 33.74 89.60 9.20
C THR A 145 32.92 90.85 9.54
N THR A 146 33.55 92.01 9.52
CA THR A 146 32.91 93.31 9.73
C THR A 146 33.12 94.23 8.53
N SER A 147 32.15 95.10 8.24
CA SER A 147 32.22 96.09 7.16
C SER A 147 31.60 97.43 7.58
N GLY A 148 32.00 98.53 6.93
CA GLY A 148 31.54 99.89 7.24
C GLY A 148 32.52 100.77 8.04
N ALA A 149 33.80 100.36 8.14
CA ALA A 149 34.87 101.19 8.73
C ALA A 149 35.31 102.33 7.78
N GLY A 150 35.91 103.40 8.32
CA GLY A 150 36.44 104.52 7.54
C GLY A 150 36.25 105.89 8.20
N THR A 151 36.62 106.97 7.48
CA THR A 151 36.37 108.35 7.92
C THR A 151 35.04 108.87 7.40
N PHE A 152 34.31 109.59 8.25
CA PHE A 152 32.96 110.06 7.95
C PHE A 152 32.76 111.47 8.48
N ASN A 153 32.06 112.32 7.73
CA ASN A 153 31.76 113.68 8.20
C ASN A 153 30.94 113.63 9.50
N GLN A 154 31.27 114.50 10.44
CA GLN A 154 30.47 114.68 11.66
C GLN A 154 28.99 114.96 11.30
N GLY A 155 28.08 114.25 11.97
CA GLY A 155 26.63 114.31 11.74
C GLY A 155 26.10 113.36 10.65
N SER A 156 26.95 112.64 9.92
CA SER A 156 26.52 111.63 8.95
C SER A 156 26.02 110.36 9.63
N LEU A 157 25.11 109.63 8.96
CA LEU A 157 24.70 108.28 9.36
C LEU A 157 25.69 107.26 8.83
N VAL A 158 26.19 106.40 9.71
CA VAL A 158 27.12 105.31 9.40
C VAL A 158 26.45 103.99 9.74
N THR A 159 26.52 103.02 8.83
CA THR A 159 26.03 101.65 9.06
C THR A 159 27.21 100.70 9.03
N VAL A 160 27.34 99.89 10.08
CA VAL A 160 28.32 98.80 10.19
C VAL A 160 27.59 97.47 10.17
N VAL A 161 28.19 96.46 9.54
CA VAL A 161 27.57 95.13 9.38
C VAL A 161 28.54 94.03 9.80
N ALA A 162 28.07 93.13 10.65
CA ALA A 162 28.76 91.91 11.07
C ALA A 162 28.15 90.70 10.37
N THR A 163 28.98 89.91 9.71
CA THR A 163 28.57 88.66 9.03
C THR A 163 29.24 87.48 9.72
N PRO A 164 28.50 86.61 10.43
CA PRO A 164 29.06 85.42 11.05
C PRO A 164 29.66 84.46 10.02
N ASN A 165 30.81 83.87 10.37
CA ASN A 165 31.36 82.74 9.62
C ASN A 165 30.58 81.45 9.96
N PRO A 166 30.60 80.43 9.09
CA PRO A 166 30.02 79.13 9.40
C PRO A 166 30.49 78.58 10.75
N GLY A 167 29.55 78.09 11.57
CA GLY A 167 29.83 77.62 12.94
C GLY A 167 29.79 78.71 14.00
N TYR A 168 29.45 79.96 13.65
CA TYR A 168 29.28 81.05 14.60
C TYR A 168 27.94 81.77 14.42
N SER A 169 27.44 82.37 15.49
CA SER A 169 26.33 83.33 15.45
C SER A 169 26.76 84.68 15.98
N PHE A 170 26.26 85.76 15.39
CA PHE A 170 26.45 87.10 15.91
C PHE A 170 25.70 87.26 17.24
N ALA A 171 26.39 87.75 18.27
CA ALA A 171 25.83 87.99 19.59
C ALA A 171 25.45 89.47 19.76
N ASN A 172 26.38 90.40 19.53
CA ASN A 172 26.16 91.85 19.63
C ASN A 172 27.37 92.65 19.12
N TRP A 173 27.14 93.93 18.88
CA TRP A 173 28.16 94.97 18.76
C TRP A 173 28.44 95.56 20.14
N THR A 174 29.71 95.75 20.50
CA THR A 174 30.10 96.47 21.71
C THR A 174 30.97 97.69 21.40
N GLU A 175 30.84 98.73 22.21
CA GLU A 175 31.72 99.91 22.26
C GLU A 175 32.26 100.00 23.69
N ASN A 176 33.58 100.02 23.87
CA ASN A 176 34.23 99.99 25.20
C ASN A 176 33.73 98.86 26.11
N GLY A 177 33.46 97.68 25.53
CA GLY A 177 32.95 96.50 26.24
C GLY A 177 31.45 96.51 26.55
N THR A 178 30.73 97.61 26.30
CA THR A 178 29.28 97.70 26.52
C THR A 178 28.52 97.41 25.24
N ALA A 179 27.47 96.60 25.30
CA ALA A 179 26.67 96.25 24.12
C ALA A 179 25.89 97.47 23.62
N VAL A 180 26.09 97.81 22.35
CA VAL A 180 25.43 98.96 21.68
C VAL A 180 24.39 98.52 20.65
N SER A 181 24.44 97.28 20.18
CA SER A 181 23.42 96.71 19.31
C SER A 181 23.46 95.19 19.34
N THR A 182 22.30 94.53 19.37
CA THR A 182 22.18 93.08 19.13
C THR A 182 21.87 92.76 17.67
N ASN A 183 21.66 93.78 16.84
CA ASN A 183 21.46 93.62 15.40
C ASN A 183 22.82 93.60 14.68
N PRO A 184 23.08 92.60 13.81
CA PRO A 184 24.34 92.50 13.07
C PRO A 184 24.57 93.69 12.15
N SER A 185 23.49 94.31 11.64
CA SER A 185 23.53 95.64 11.03
C SER A 185 23.21 96.69 12.08
N TYR A 186 24.17 97.58 12.35
CA TYR A 186 24.04 98.65 13.34
C TYR A 186 24.29 100.00 12.67
N GLN A 187 23.30 100.89 12.75
CA GLN A 187 23.36 102.24 12.21
C GLN A 187 23.41 103.27 13.35
N PHE A 188 24.33 104.23 13.26
CA PHE A 188 24.49 105.30 14.25
C PHE A 188 24.87 106.63 13.58
N THR A 189 24.72 107.75 14.29
CA THR A 189 25.16 109.08 13.82
C THR A 189 26.60 109.37 14.28
N MET A 190 27.45 109.84 13.37
CA MET A 190 28.86 110.12 13.66
C MET A 190 29.02 111.39 14.50
N ALA A 191 29.43 111.25 15.76
CA ALA A 191 29.67 112.39 16.68
C ALA A 191 31.16 112.64 16.97
N GLY A 192 32.00 111.62 16.77
CA GLY A 192 33.45 111.59 17.03
C GLY A 192 33.97 110.18 16.71
N ASN A 193 35.24 109.88 17.01
CA ASN A 193 35.84 108.58 16.70
C ASN A 193 35.08 107.42 17.39
N LYS A 194 34.92 106.28 16.69
CA LYS A 194 34.23 105.09 17.22
C LYS A 194 35.04 103.81 17.00
N ALA A 195 35.10 102.98 18.04
CA ALA A 195 35.72 101.65 17.99
C ALA A 195 34.69 100.59 18.38
N LEU A 196 34.24 99.78 17.41
CA LEU A 196 33.20 98.78 17.62
C LEU A 196 33.74 97.35 17.45
N VAL A 197 33.30 96.45 18.33
CA VAL A 197 33.63 95.03 18.29
C VAL A 197 32.38 94.21 17.98
N ALA A 198 32.41 93.40 16.92
CA ALA A 198 31.38 92.41 16.64
C ALA A 198 31.68 91.12 17.42
N ASN A 199 30.83 90.76 18.38
CA ASN A 199 30.98 89.57 19.20
C ASN A 199 30.23 88.38 18.58
N PHE A 200 30.88 87.23 18.50
CA PHE A 200 30.33 86.00 17.93
C PHE A 200 30.43 84.83 18.91
N THR A 201 29.44 83.93 18.90
CA THR A 201 29.42 82.71 19.71
C THR A 201 29.52 81.47 18.84
N LEU A 202 30.37 80.52 19.25
CA LEU A 202 30.56 79.24 18.55
C LEU A 202 29.29 78.37 18.69
N GLN A 203 28.87 77.76 17.58
CA GLN A 203 27.75 76.83 17.51
C GLN A 203 28.19 75.46 16.97
N TYR A 204 27.54 74.41 17.48
CA TYR A 204 27.67 73.04 17.02
C TYR A 204 26.31 72.50 16.56
N VAL A 205 26.34 71.58 15.59
CA VAL A 205 25.13 71.01 14.98
C VAL A 205 24.89 69.60 15.50
N VAL A 206 23.65 69.30 15.86
CA VAL A 206 23.16 67.95 16.16
C VAL A 206 22.28 67.46 15.02
N ASN A 207 22.73 66.41 14.33
CA ASN A 207 21.97 65.72 13.29
C ASN A 207 21.44 64.39 13.84
N LEU A 208 20.19 64.05 13.55
CA LEU A 208 19.55 62.81 13.99
C LEU A 208 19.10 61.97 12.80
N LEU A 209 19.33 60.66 12.87
CA LEU A 209 18.88 59.68 11.88
C LEU A 209 18.11 58.55 12.58
N SER A 210 17.25 57.85 11.83
CA SER A 210 16.53 56.65 12.31
C SER A 210 16.97 55.44 11.50
N ASN A 211 17.32 54.35 12.17
CA ASN A 211 17.79 53.12 11.55
C ASN A 211 17.10 51.87 12.13
N PRO A 212 16.30 51.14 11.35
CA PRO A 212 15.82 51.50 10.01
C PRO A 212 14.94 52.76 10.06
N VAL A 213 14.77 53.44 8.93
CA VAL A 213 13.94 54.66 8.82
C VAL A 213 12.48 54.40 9.24
N LEU A 214 11.94 53.22 8.93
CA LEU A 214 10.59 52.81 9.34
C LEU A 214 10.48 52.49 10.84
N GLY A 215 11.61 52.40 11.55
CA GLY A 215 11.66 52.00 12.94
C GLY A 215 11.09 53.03 13.91
N GLY A 216 11.12 54.32 13.55
CA GLY A 216 10.62 55.39 14.39
C GLY A 216 11.01 56.78 13.89
N THR A 217 10.68 57.79 14.68
CA THR A 217 11.04 59.19 14.41
C THR A 217 11.91 59.74 15.53
N THR A 218 12.64 60.82 15.26
CA THR A 218 13.56 61.45 16.21
C THR A 218 13.28 62.95 16.35
N SER A 219 13.58 63.52 17.52
CA SER A 219 13.44 64.95 17.81
C SER A 219 14.64 65.48 18.61
N GLY A 220 14.93 66.78 18.51
CA GLY A 220 16.05 67.44 19.19
C GLY A 220 17.26 67.79 18.31
N SER A 221 17.14 67.72 16.98
CA SER A 221 18.18 68.18 16.04
C SER A 221 18.21 69.72 15.92
N GLY A 222 19.36 70.29 15.59
CA GLY A 222 19.49 71.74 15.38
C GLY A 222 20.92 72.26 15.59
N SER A 223 21.08 73.58 15.47
CA SER A 223 22.32 74.29 15.81
C SER A 223 22.20 74.90 17.21
N PHE A 224 23.18 74.63 18.07
CA PHE A 224 23.17 75.07 19.47
C PHE A 224 24.52 75.68 19.85
N ASN A 225 24.51 76.63 20.79
CA ASN A 225 25.74 77.21 21.32
C ASN A 225 26.61 76.12 21.98
N ALA A 226 27.93 76.19 21.77
CA ALA A 226 28.88 75.30 22.40
C ALA A 226 28.71 75.28 23.93
N GLY A 227 28.73 74.07 24.53
CA GLY A 227 28.55 73.85 25.96
C GLY A 227 27.09 73.74 26.44
N SER A 228 26.10 73.89 25.55
CA SER A 228 24.68 73.73 25.90
C SER A 228 24.31 72.27 26.17
N ASN A 229 23.35 72.03 27.06
CA ASN A 229 22.74 70.71 27.22
C ASN A 229 21.66 70.50 26.16
N VAL A 230 21.82 69.48 25.31
CA VAL A 230 20.86 69.12 24.26
C VAL A 230 20.20 67.79 24.62
N THR A 231 18.88 67.74 24.52
CA THR A 231 18.08 66.52 24.70
C THR A 231 17.55 66.04 23.36
N VAL A 232 17.82 64.78 23.04
CA VAL A 232 17.30 64.10 21.85
C VAL A 232 16.36 62.98 22.28
N THR A 233 15.27 62.78 21.55
CA THR A 233 14.26 61.75 21.87
C THR A 233 13.93 60.91 20.65
N ALA A 234 13.94 59.58 20.83
CA ALA A 234 13.53 58.59 19.85
C ALA A 234 12.12 58.09 20.14
N PHE A 235 11.27 58.09 19.12
CA PHE A 235 9.88 57.62 19.18
C PHE A 235 9.73 56.39 18.28
N PRO A 236 9.86 55.16 18.82
CA PRO A 236 9.66 53.95 18.05
C PRO A 236 8.22 53.87 17.50
N ASN A 237 8.09 53.45 16.24
CA ASN A 237 6.79 53.13 15.65
C ASN A 237 6.22 51.86 16.28
N ALA A 238 4.90 51.65 16.19
CA ALA A 238 4.17 50.63 16.96
C ALA A 238 4.78 49.21 16.92
N GLU A 239 5.39 48.83 15.80
CA GLU A 239 5.96 47.50 15.55
C GLU A 239 7.43 47.35 15.96
N TYR A 240 8.07 48.41 16.43
CA TYR A 240 9.50 48.44 16.75
C TYR A 240 9.76 48.76 18.22
N ASN A 241 10.91 48.30 18.72
CA ASN A 241 11.49 48.73 19.98
C ASN A 241 12.71 49.59 19.68
N PHE A 242 12.86 50.69 20.42
CA PHE A 242 14.11 51.44 20.44
C PHE A 242 15.18 50.60 21.15
N VAL A 243 16.38 50.57 20.59
CA VAL A 243 17.53 49.82 21.12
C VAL A 243 18.52 50.78 21.76
N ASN A 244 19.02 51.75 21.00
CA ASN A 244 20.01 52.71 21.44
C ASN A 244 20.17 53.87 20.45
N TRP A 245 20.82 54.93 20.91
CA TRP A 245 21.46 55.94 20.11
C TRP A 245 22.90 55.53 19.82
N THR A 246 23.35 55.59 18.57
CA THR A 246 24.76 55.42 18.20
C THR A 246 25.34 56.66 17.54
N GLU A 247 26.64 56.84 17.68
CA GLU A 247 27.44 57.81 16.92
C GLU A 247 28.52 57.02 16.19
N GLY A 248 28.43 56.97 14.86
CA GLY A 248 29.16 55.97 14.07
C GLY A 248 28.80 54.55 14.53
N THR A 249 29.81 53.78 14.95
CA THR A 249 29.65 52.41 15.48
C THR A 249 29.54 52.33 17.01
N THR A 250 29.69 53.45 17.71
CA THR A 250 29.71 53.49 19.18
C THR A 250 28.33 53.79 19.75
N ILE A 251 27.95 53.12 20.85
CA ILE A 251 26.68 53.39 21.54
C ILE A 251 26.84 54.66 22.38
N ALA A 252 26.08 55.69 22.02
CA ALA A 252 26.02 56.96 22.75
C ALA A 252 25.07 56.89 23.96
N SER A 253 23.94 56.17 23.83
CA SER A 253 23.00 55.96 24.94
C SER A 253 22.05 54.80 24.65
N THR A 254 21.63 54.07 25.67
CA THR A 254 20.54 53.08 25.57
C THR A 254 19.16 53.64 25.95
N ASN A 255 19.11 54.90 26.41
CA ASN A 255 17.85 55.55 26.77
C ASN A 255 17.25 56.26 25.55
N ALA A 256 15.95 56.06 25.30
CA ALA A 256 15.26 56.70 24.18
C ALA A 256 15.29 58.24 24.27
N ILE A 257 15.30 58.76 25.51
CA ILE A 257 15.56 60.18 25.82
C ILE A 257 17.01 60.29 26.29
N TYR A 258 17.83 61.02 25.54
CA TYR A 258 19.25 61.18 25.82
C TYR A 258 19.62 62.66 25.89
N THR A 259 20.13 63.09 27.05
CA THR A 259 20.62 64.46 27.26
C THR A 259 22.13 64.46 27.40
N PHE A 260 22.82 65.36 26.72
CA PHE A 260 24.27 65.49 26.75
C PHE A 260 24.71 66.94 26.57
N GLN A 261 25.92 67.25 27.05
CA GLN A 261 26.54 68.55 26.82
C GLN A 261 27.21 68.59 25.43
N LEU A 262 26.89 69.60 24.62
CA LEU A 262 27.33 69.71 23.24
C LEU A 262 28.69 70.43 23.13
N ASN A 263 29.77 69.65 23.05
CA ASN A 263 31.14 70.18 22.96
C ASN A 263 31.77 70.05 21.55
N ALA A 264 31.06 69.41 20.62
CA ALA A 264 31.36 69.33 19.18
C ALA A 264 30.07 69.01 18.41
N SER A 265 30.05 69.19 17.08
CA SER A 265 28.92 68.74 16.24
C SER A 265 28.78 67.21 16.29
N ARG A 266 27.55 66.70 16.40
CA ARG A 266 27.26 65.28 16.59
C ARG A 266 26.25 64.77 15.56
N THR A 267 26.40 63.52 15.16
CA THR A 267 25.40 62.81 14.35
C THR A 267 24.99 61.53 15.07
N LEU A 268 23.76 61.51 15.58
CA LEU A 268 23.23 60.40 16.36
C LEU A 268 22.20 59.61 15.54
N VAL A 269 22.31 58.30 15.57
CA VAL A 269 21.39 57.37 14.91
C VAL A 269 20.57 56.67 15.98
N ALA A 270 19.24 56.82 15.96
CA ALA A 270 18.33 56.02 16.77
C ALA A 270 18.15 54.66 16.09
N ASN A 271 18.64 53.60 16.74
CA ASN A 271 18.52 52.24 16.24
C ASN A 271 17.27 51.58 16.82
N TYR A 272 16.51 50.93 15.95
CA TYR A 272 15.29 50.22 16.26
C TYR A 272 15.39 48.77 15.81
N VAL A 273 14.75 47.88 16.56
CA VAL A 273 14.57 46.47 16.18
C VAL A 273 13.09 46.16 16.10
N LEU A 274 12.70 45.39 15.09
CA LEU A 274 11.31 44.97 14.92
C LEU A 274 10.92 44.06 16.10
N LYS A 275 9.73 44.26 16.66
CA LYS A 275 9.19 43.40 17.72
C LYS A 275 9.02 41.99 17.19
N THR A 276 9.33 41.00 18.02
CA THR A 276 9.08 39.59 17.72
C THR A 276 8.05 39.01 18.69
N TYR A 277 7.25 38.08 18.19
CA TYR A 277 6.18 37.43 18.94
C TYR A 277 6.24 35.92 18.82
N THR A 278 5.85 35.22 19.87
CA THR A 278 5.73 33.75 19.86
C THR A 278 4.33 33.33 19.44
N LEU A 279 4.25 32.24 18.66
CA LEU A 279 2.99 31.59 18.29
C LEU A 279 3.01 30.17 18.81
N ASN A 280 2.25 29.90 19.87
CA ASN A 280 2.05 28.56 20.40
C ASN A 280 0.79 27.96 19.78
N VAL A 281 0.92 26.75 19.23
CA VAL A 281 -0.21 26.06 18.60
C VAL A 281 -0.33 24.68 19.20
N THR A 282 -1.49 24.38 19.76
CA THR A 282 -1.78 23.09 20.39
C THR A 282 -2.87 22.34 19.63
N ALA A 283 -2.78 21.01 19.63
CA ALA A 283 -3.75 20.12 19.01
C ALA A 283 -3.84 18.84 19.83
N THR A 284 -5.05 18.32 20.02
CA THR A 284 -5.29 17.00 20.62
C THR A 284 -6.22 16.24 19.70
N ASN A 285 -5.94 14.96 19.44
CA ASN A 285 -6.63 14.13 18.44
C ASN A 285 -6.46 14.61 16.98
N GLY A 286 -5.37 15.32 16.73
CA GLY A 286 -4.93 15.79 15.42
C GLY A 286 -3.56 16.46 15.54
N THR A 287 -3.12 17.07 14.46
CA THR A 287 -1.91 17.89 14.41
C THR A 287 -2.24 19.29 13.90
N ALA A 288 -1.45 20.28 14.29
CA ALA A 288 -1.56 21.63 13.78
C ALA A 288 -0.16 22.16 13.43
N VAL A 289 0.05 22.49 12.17
CA VAL A 289 1.35 22.87 11.62
C VAL A 289 1.35 24.36 11.28
N LYS A 290 2.47 25.03 11.56
CA LYS A 290 2.73 26.44 11.29
C LYS A 290 3.50 26.57 9.98
N ASN A 291 3.07 27.43 9.06
CA ASN A 291 3.81 27.75 7.85
C ASN A 291 3.93 29.27 7.67
N PRO A 292 5.15 29.86 7.67
CA PRO A 292 6.42 29.20 8.00
C PRO A 292 6.49 28.79 9.49
N SER A 293 7.31 27.80 9.83
CA SER A 293 7.56 27.39 11.22
C SER A 293 8.80 28.07 11.78
N GLN A 294 8.62 28.94 12.79
CA GLN A 294 9.69 29.68 13.45
C GLN A 294 9.48 29.71 14.98
N LEU A 295 10.58 29.92 15.72
CA LEU A 295 10.54 30.08 17.18
C LEU A 295 9.88 31.41 17.60
N SER A 296 10.06 32.45 16.80
CA SER A 296 9.43 33.76 16.95
C SER A 296 9.26 34.41 15.58
N TYR A 297 8.22 35.22 15.43
CA TYR A 297 7.87 35.90 14.18
C TYR A 297 8.00 37.41 14.36
N ASN A 298 8.49 38.09 13.34
CA ASN A 298 8.47 39.54 13.27
C ASN A 298 7.03 40.08 13.33
N SER A 299 6.81 41.22 13.99
CA SER A 299 5.51 41.92 13.97
C SER A 299 5.02 42.09 12.54
N GLY A 300 3.73 41.84 12.32
CA GLY A 300 3.08 41.91 11.00
C GLY A 300 3.21 40.64 10.15
N THR A 301 4.02 39.65 10.54
CA THR A 301 4.13 38.36 9.82
C THR A 301 2.79 37.64 9.81
N ILE A 302 2.36 37.15 8.65
CA ILE A 302 1.20 36.26 8.53
C ILE A 302 1.70 34.82 8.57
N VAL A 303 1.17 34.04 9.52
CA VAL A 303 1.45 32.61 9.66
C VAL A 303 0.19 31.83 9.31
N GLU A 304 0.32 30.86 8.41
CA GLU A 304 -0.77 29.96 8.07
C GLU A 304 -0.74 28.72 8.97
N LEU A 305 -1.88 28.40 9.58
CA LEU A 305 -2.08 27.24 10.43
C LEU A 305 -2.92 26.20 9.70
N THR A 306 -2.38 25.00 9.52
CA THR A 306 -3.11 23.87 8.94
C THR A 306 -3.34 22.80 10.00
N ALA A 307 -4.61 22.46 10.23
CA ALA A 307 -5.03 21.39 11.13
C ALA A 307 -5.28 20.09 10.34
N THR A 308 -4.65 19.00 10.75
CA THR A 308 -4.86 17.66 10.17
C THR A 308 -5.41 16.73 11.25
N PRO A 309 -6.67 16.26 11.15
CA PRO A 309 -7.25 15.36 12.13
C PRO A 309 -6.55 14.00 12.17
N ASN A 310 -6.49 13.36 13.36
CA ASN A 310 -6.11 11.96 13.44
C ASN A 310 -7.22 11.06 12.87
N THR A 311 -6.90 9.83 12.49
CA THR A 311 -7.87 8.84 12.01
C THR A 311 -9.06 8.72 12.97
N GLY A 312 -10.28 8.94 12.46
CA GLY A 312 -11.52 8.87 13.25
C GLY A 312 -11.96 10.19 13.89
N TYR A 313 -11.25 11.29 13.67
CA TYR A 313 -11.63 12.64 14.09
C TYR A 313 -11.83 13.56 12.88
N ASN A 314 -12.59 14.64 13.06
CA ASN A 314 -12.68 15.75 12.10
C ASN A 314 -12.22 17.05 12.75
N PHE A 315 -11.73 17.98 11.92
CA PHE A 315 -11.45 19.33 12.37
C PHE A 315 -12.78 20.05 12.58
N THR A 316 -12.92 20.72 13.72
CA THR A 316 -14.13 21.49 14.04
C THR A 316 -13.87 22.98 13.98
N SER A 317 -12.88 23.49 14.70
CA SER A 317 -12.61 24.93 14.80
C SER A 317 -11.22 25.22 15.34
N TRP A 318 -10.77 26.44 15.11
CA TRP A 318 -9.68 27.07 15.85
C TRP A 318 -10.25 27.85 17.04
N SER A 319 -9.55 27.82 18.18
CA SER A 319 -9.86 28.61 19.37
C SER A 319 -8.61 29.23 20.00
N GLY A 320 -8.80 30.13 20.97
CA GLY A 320 -7.71 30.88 21.63
C GLY A 320 -7.61 32.29 21.06
N ASP A 321 -6.39 32.75 20.78
CA ASP A 321 -6.12 34.13 20.32
C ASP A 321 -6.49 34.38 18.84
N ALA A 322 -6.90 33.34 18.11
CA ALA A 322 -7.61 33.43 16.84
C ALA A 322 -8.64 32.29 16.76
N THR A 323 -9.83 32.60 16.25
CA THR A 323 -10.97 31.67 16.22
C THR A 323 -11.54 31.55 14.80
N GLY A 324 -12.19 30.43 14.51
CA GLY A 324 -12.88 30.24 13.22
C GLY A 324 -13.00 28.78 12.80
N PHE A 325 -13.75 28.54 11.73
CA PHE A 325 -14.02 27.19 11.20
C PHE A 325 -13.24 26.88 9.92
N ILE A 326 -12.48 27.85 9.40
CA ILE A 326 -11.74 27.73 8.15
C ILE A 326 -10.39 27.06 8.42
N ASN A 327 -10.03 26.08 7.59
CA ASN A 327 -8.76 25.36 7.64
C ASN A 327 -8.21 25.23 6.21
N PRO A 328 -7.04 25.81 5.89
CA PRO A 328 -6.09 26.49 6.79
C PRO A 328 -6.56 27.88 7.30
N LEU A 329 -6.01 28.34 8.44
CA LEU A 329 -6.27 29.65 9.09
C LEU A 329 -5.05 30.58 8.98
N SER A 330 -5.23 31.80 8.48
CA SER A 330 -4.18 32.83 8.46
C SER A 330 -4.19 33.70 9.73
N VAL A 331 -3.03 33.86 10.37
CA VAL A 331 -2.85 34.59 11.63
C VAL A 331 -1.79 35.68 11.47
N THR A 332 -2.16 36.96 11.66
CA THR A 332 -1.21 38.06 11.70
C THR A 332 -0.60 38.21 13.10
N MET A 333 0.73 38.22 13.19
CA MET A 333 1.48 38.29 14.45
C MET A 333 1.65 39.74 14.94
N ASN A 334 0.82 40.15 15.89
CA ASN A 334 0.87 41.48 16.54
C ASN A 334 1.01 41.42 18.08
N ALA A 335 1.04 40.22 18.63
CA ALA A 335 1.23 39.89 20.05
C ALA A 335 1.66 38.42 20.13
N ASN A 336 2.12 37.96 21.31
CA ASN A 336 2.24 36.53 21.56
C ASN A 336 0.85 35.88 21.50
N LYS A 337 0.72 34.76 20.79
CA LYS A 337 -0.56 34.08 20.56
C LYS A 337 -0.52 32.60 20.93
N ASN A 338 -1.61 32.12 21.53
CA ASN A 338 -1.91 30.73 21.81
C ASN A 338 -3.17 30.33 21.05
N ILE A 339 -3.04 29.39 20.12
CA ILE A 339 -4.14 28.93 19.28
C ILE A 339 -4.26 27.41 19.40
N THR A 340 -5.48 26.91 19.48
CA THR A 340 -5.77 25.48 19.57
C THR A 340 -6.57 25.03 18.37
N ALA A 341 -6.15 23.95 17.72
CA ALA A 341 -6.96 23.22 16.75
C ALA A 341 -7.87 22.23 17.50
N ASN A 342 -9.17 22.42 17.39
CA ASN A 342 -10.16 21.57 18.02
C ASN A 342 -10.64 20.51 17.04
N PHE A 343 -10.61 19.25 17.48
CA PHE A 343 -11.08 18.11 16.71
C PHE A 343 -12.20 17.40 17.47
N ALA A 344 -13.26 17.02 16.77
CA ALA A 344 -14.30 16.17 17.33
C ALA A 344 -14.14 14.74 16.78
N ILE A 345 -14.42 13.76 17.63
CA ILE A 345 -14.45 12.38 17.18
C ILE A 345 -15.62 12.21 16.22
N ASN A 346 -15.38 11.56 15.08
CA ASN A 346 -16.44 11.23 14.14
C ASN A 346 -17.41 10.29 14.83
N THR A 347 -18.70 10.57 14.72
CA THR A 347 -19.75 9.72 15.25
C THR A 347 -20.51 9.06 14.11
N TYR A 348 -20.88 7.79 14.29
CA TYR A 348 -21.54 6.98 13.28
C TYR A 348 -22.83 6.36 13.83
N THR A 349 -23.85 6.27 13.00
CA THR A 349 -25.11 5.59 13.32
C THR A 349 -25.00 4.10 12.99
N LEU A 350 -25.49 3.24 13.89
CA LEU A 350 -25.63 1.80 13.66
C LEU A 350 -27.11 1.42 13.64
N ASN A 351 -27.65 1.26 12.44
CA ASN A 351 -29.01 0.80 12.22
C ASN A 351 -29.02 -0.73 12.20
N VAL A 352 -29.81 -1.33 13.09
CA VAL A 352 -30.00 -2.78 13.12
C VAL A 352 -31.45 -3.10 12.81
N THR A 353 -31.67 -3.99 11.86
CA THR A 353 -33.00 -4.47 11.49
C THR A 353 -33.10 -5.97 11.76
N ALA A 354 -34.25 -6.39 12.24
CA ALA A 354 -34.55 -7.79 12.52
C ALA A 354 -36.02 -8.03 12.21
N ASN A 355 -36.29 -8.88 11.22
CA ASN A 355 -37.64 -9.37 10.96
C ASN A 355 -37.75 -10.77 11.55
N ASN A 356 -38.74 -10.98 12.43
CA ASN A 356 -38.96 -12.23 13.17
C ASN A 356 -37.91 -12.54 14.26
N GLY A 357 -37.31 -11.50 14.82
CA GLY A 357 -36.44 -11.55 15.98
C GLY A 357 -36.19 -10.15 16.54
N THR A 358 -35.31 -10.05 17.52
CA THR A 358 -34.80 -8.79 18.05
C THR A 358 -33.28 -8.78 17.98
N VAL A 359 -32.68 -7.59 17.95
CA VAL A 359 -31.23 -7.40 18.02
C VAL A 359 -30.95 -6.43 19.14
N VAL A 360 -30.16 -6.88 20.13
CA VAL A 360 -29.66 -6.04 21.20
C VAL A 360 -28.25 -5.60 20.85
N ARG A 361 -27.98 -4.30 21.03
CA ARG A 361 -26.66 -3.67 20.82
C ARG A 361 -26.02 -3.46 22.19
N ASN A 362 -24.76 -3.86 22.36
CA ASN A 362 -23.98 -3.56 23.55
C ASN A 362 -22.61 -2.94 23.17
N PRO A 363 -22.33 -1.68 23.53
CA PRO A 363 -23.23 -0.72 24.19
C PRO A 363 -24.38 -0.26 23.28
N ASN A 364 -25.53 0.12 23.85
CA ASN A 364 -26.66 0.69 23.10
C ASN A 364 -26.59 2.22 23.12
N GLN A 365 -26.24 2.84 22.01
CA GLN A 365 -26.10 4.29 21.88
C GLN A 365 -26.80 4.79 20.61
N ALA A 366 -27.24 6.05 20.61
CA ALA A 366 -27.83 6.67 19.42
C ALA A 366 -26.81 6.85 18.29
N THR A 367 -25.57 7.17 18.66
CA THR A 367 -24.41 7.30 17.76
C THR A 367 -23.17 6.76 18.48
N TYR A 368 -22.22 6.23 17.72
CA TYR A 368 -21.00 5.61 18.22
C TYR A 368 -19.78 6.39 17.76
N ASN A 369 -18.83 6.63 18.65
CA ASN A 369 -17.55 7.22 18.30
C ASN A 369 -16.77 6.28 17.34
N SER A 370 -16.06 6.86 16.39
CA SER A 370 -15.20 6.12 15.46
C SER A 370 -14.24 5.20 16.20
N GLY A 371 -14.18 3.93 15.80
CA GLY A 371 -13.38 2.88 16.43
C GLY A 371 -14.08 2.13 17.56
N THR A 372 -15.27 2.55 18.01
CA THR A 372 -16.05 1.81 19.01
C THR A 372 -16.44 0.44 18.48
N THR A 373 -16.21 -0.60 19.28
CA THR A 373 -16.71 -1.95 19.00
C THR A 373 -18.09 -2.14 19.65
N VAL A 374 -19.05 -2.61 18.87
CA VAL A 374 -20.42 -2.88 19.30
C VAL A 374 -20.71 -4.35 19.08
N GLN A 375 -21.13 -5.04 20.12
CA GLN A 375 -21.59 -6.42 20.04
C GLN A 375 -23.09 -6.45 19.75
N LEU A 376 -23.47 -7.14 18.68
CA LEU A 376 -24.84 -7.39 18.25
C LEU A 376 -25.23 -8.80 18.64
N THR A 377 -26.24 -8.93 19.48
CA THR A 377 -26.82 -10.23 19.84
C THR A 377 -28.21 -10.33 19.24
N ALA A 378 -28.40 -11.27 18.33
CA ALA A 378 -29.69 -11.59 17.75
C ALA A 378 -30.43 -12.59 18.64
N THR A 379 -31.65 -12.26 19.05
CA THR A 379 -32.55 -13.17 19.76
C THR A 379 -33.74 -13.46 18.85
N PRO A 380 -33.89 -14.69 18.35
CA PRO A 380 -35.04 -15.06 17.51
C PRO A 380 -36.36 -14.91 18.25
N ASN A 381 -37.44 -14.53 17.54
CA ASN A 381 -38.79 -14.65 18.09
C ASN A 381 -39.16 -16.13 18.24
N ALA A 382 -40.15 -16.42 19.08
CA ALA A 382 -40.67 -17.78 19.25
C ALA A 382 -41.00 -18.40 17.88
N GLY A 383 -40.45 -19.58 17.61
CA GLY A 383 -40.66 -20.28 16.34
C GLY A 383 -39.69 -19.93 15.23
N TYR A 384 -38.69 -19.07 15.45
CA TYR A 384 -37.63 -18.77 14.49
C TYR A 384 -36.25 -19.16 15.05
N THR A 385 -35.28 -19.40 14.16
CA THR A 385 -33.88 -19.58 14.50
C THR A 385 -33.02 -18.58 13.76
N PHE A 386 -32.02 -18.03 14.46
CA PHE A 386 -31.05 -17.12 13.85
C PHE A 386 -30.24 -17.88 12.81
N THR A 387 -30.04 -17.29 11.64
CA THR A 387 -29.29 -17.91 10.54
C THR A 387 -28.02 -17.16 10.20
N SER A 388 -28.11 -15.85 10.00
CA SER A 388 -26.97 -15.04 9.62
C SER A 388 -27.21 -13.54 9.85
N TRP A 389 -26.12 -12.80 9.90
CA TRP A 389 -26.08 -11.35 9.73
C TRP A 389 -25.83 -11.02 8.26
N SER A 390 -26.43 -9.92 7.79
CA SER A 390 -26.27 -9.38 6.44
C SER A 390 -26.26 -7.85 6.44
N GLY A 391 -25.93 -7.22 5.31
CA GLY A 391 -25.73 -5.78 5.19
C GLY A 391 -24.26 -5.39 5.34
N ASP A 392 -23.97 -4.34 6.10
CA ASP A 392 -22.62 -3.77 6.26
C ASP A 392 -21.68 -4.61 7.16
N ALA A 393 -22.19 -5.69 7.75
CA ALA A 393 -21.41 -6.77 8.35
C ALA A 393 -22.17 -8.10 8.16
N THR A 394 -21.44 -9.14 7.75
CA THR A 394 -22.01 -10.44 7.38
C THR A 394 -21.39 -11.57 8.21
N GLY A 395 -22.13 -12.64 8.47
CA GLY A 395 -21.60 -13.83 9.14
C GLY A 395 -22.66 -14.67 9.84
N ILE A 396 -22.31 -15.87 10.31
CA ILE A 396 -23.24 -16.79 10.99
C ILE A 396 -23.07 -16.83 12.51
N THR A 397 -22.04 -16.15 13.04
CA THR A 397 -21.73 -16.14 14.47
C THR A 397 -22.65 -15.16 15.22
N ASN A 398 -23.26 -15.61 16.31
CA ASN A 398 -24.12 -14.81 17.17
C ASN A 398 -23.71 -15.01 18.63
N PRO A 399 -23.20 -13.98 19.34
CA PRO A 399 -23.16 -12.56 18.95
C PRO A 399 -22.13 -12.19 17.86
N LEU A 400 -22.37 -11.08 17.13
CA LEU A 400 -21.47 -10.47 16.14
C LEU A 400 -20.80 -9.20 16.68
N THR A 401 -19.48 -9.06 16.53
CA THR A 401 -18.75 -7.83 16.90
C THR A 401 -18.53 -6.94 15.69
N VAL A 402 -18.92 -5.66 15.79
CA VAL A 402 -18.84 -4.67 14.71
C VAL A 402 -18.00 -3.49 15.16
N THR A 403 -16.99 -3.09 14.37
CA THR A 403 -16.22 -1.85 14.63
C THR A 403 -16.81 -0.69 13.83
N MET A 404 -17.14 0.41 14.51
CA MET A 404 -17.79 1.58 13.89
C MET A 404 -16.75 2.49 13.23
N ASN A 405 -16.63 2.39 11.91
CA ASN A 405 -15.76 3.23 11.07
C ASN A 405 -16.52 4.05 10.01
N ALA A 406 -17.82 3.84 9.91
CA ALA A 406 -18.78 4.54 9.05
C ALA A 406 -20.19 4.28 9.61
N ASN A 407 -21.21 4.97 9.08
CA ASN A 407 -22.60 4.59 9.32
C ASN A 407 -22.83 3.16 8.79
N LYS A 408 -23.50 2.30 9.57
CA LYS A 408 -23.71 0.89 9.22
C LYS A 408 -25.17 0.49 9.36
N ASN A 409 -25.65 -0.32 8.41
CA ASN A 409 -26.95 -0.97 8.40
C ASN A 409 -26.73 -2.49 8.40
N ILE A 410 -27.16 -3.16 9.47
CA ILE A 410 -26.94 -4.60 9.66
C ILE A 410 -28.27 -5.27 9.94
N THR A 411 -28.55 -6.35 9.23
CA THR A 411 -29.79 -7.11 9.35
C THR A 411 -29.51 -8.49 9.96
N ALA A 412 -30.21 -8.84 11.03
CA ALA A 412 -30.26 -10.21 11.54
C ALA A 412 -31.33 -11.00 10.77
N ASN A 413 -30.91 -12.08 10.13
CA ASN A 413 -31.77 -12.97 9.38
C ASN A 413 -32.18 -14.16 10.25
N PHE A 414 -33.47 -14.42 10.27
CA PHE A 414 -34.06 -15.54 11.00
C PHE A 414 -34.84 -16.42 10.03
N THR A 415 -34.71 -17.73 10.19
CA THR A 415 -35.56 -18.69 9.46
C THR A 415 -36.65 -19.20 10.38
N LEU A 416 -37.84 -19.35 9.81
CA LEU A 416 -38.98 -19.92 10.50
C LEU A 416 -38.70 -21.40 10.75
N ASN A 417 -38.75 -21.82 12.01
CA ASN A 417 -38.60 -23.22 12.37
C ASN A 417 -39.72 -24.01 11.73
N THR A 418 -39.38 -25.12 11.09
CA THR A 418 -40.36 -26.03 10.50
C THR A 418 -40.44 -27.31 11.33
N TYR A 419 -41.64 -27.80 11.58
CA TYR A 419 -41.91 -28.98 12.38
C TYR A 419 -42.67 -30.04 11.60
N THR A 420 -42.40 -31.32 11.88
CA THR A 420 -43.13 -32.45 11.29
C THR A 420 -44.34 -32.83 12.14
N LEU A 421 -45.46 -33.19 11.50
CA LEU A 421 -46.66 -33.71 12.15
C LEU A 421 -46.92 -35.14 11.68
N SER A 422 -46.63 -36.11 12.54
CA SER A 422 -46.99 -37.51 12.35
C SER A 422 -48.40 -37.76 12.88
N VAL A 423 -49.24 -38.42 12.09
CA VAL A 423 -50.59 -38.83 12.49
C VAL A 423 -50.77 -40.31 12.22
N ILE A 424 -51.21 -41.03 13.25
CA ILE A 424 -51.42 -42.47 13.20
C ILE A 424 -52.91 -42.72 13.42
N ALA A 425 -53.54 -43.47 12.52
CA ALA A 425 -54.94 -43.87 12.67
C ALA A 425 -55.06 -45.35 12.32
N ASN A 426 -55.25 -46.16 13.35
CA ASN A 426 -55.53 -47.58 13.19
C ASN A 426 -57.05 -47.76 13.23
N ASN A 427 -57.64 -48.34 12.18
CA ASN A 427 -59.08 -48.54 12.00
C ASN A 427 -59.89 -47.27 11.62
N GLY A 428 -59.21 -46.28 11.05
CA GLY A 428 -59.79 -45.11 10.41
C GLY A 428 -58.74 -44.38 9.57
N ALA A 429 -59.09 -43.21 9.06
CA ALA A 429 -58.16 -42.32 8.37
C ALA A 429 -58.15 -40.95 9.05
N VAL A 430 -57.02 -40.25 8.99
CA VAL A 430 -56.90 -38.87 9.47
C VAL A 430 -56.49 -37.99 8.32
N VAL A 431 -57.33 -37.01 8.00
CA VAL A 431 -57.00 -35.97 7.02
C VAL A 431 -56.44 -34.77 7.79
N ARG A 432 -55.28 -34.28 7.34
CA ARG A 432 -54.65 -33.05 7.82
C ARG A 432 -55.00 -31.91 6.88
N ASN A 433 -55.47 -30.78 7.40
CA ASN A 433 -55.69 -29.58 6.62
C ASN A 433 -55.03 -28.35 7.29
N PRO A 434 -54.04 -27.69 6.64
CA PRO A 434 -53.40 -28.07 5.38
C PRO A 434 -52.55 -29.37 5.51
N ASN A 435 -52.35 -30.11 4.43
CA ASN A 435 -51.47 -31.30 4.40
C ASN A 435 -50.10 -30.93 3.84
N GLN A 436 -49.10 -30.76 4.72
CA GLN A 436 -47.73 -30.40 4.34
C GLN A 436 -46.72 -31.41 4.93
N ALA A 437 -45.56 -31.56 4.28
CA ALA A 437 -44.49 -32.43 4.75
C ALA A 437 -43.82 -31.89 6.03
N THR A 438 -43.71 -30.57 6.12
CA THR A 438 -43.31 -29.82 7.31
C THR A 438 -44.20 -28.58 7.45
N TYR A 439 -44.41 -28.12 8.67
CA TYR A 439 -45.26 -26.98 9.01
C TYR A 439 -44.41 -25.90 9.65
N ASN A 440 -44.59 -24.66 9.22
CA ASN A 440 -43.98 -23.53 9.89
C ASN A 440 -44.46 -23.45 11.35
N SER A 441 -43.57 -23.04 12.26
CA SER A 441 -43.90 -22.82 13.67
C SER A 441 -45.11 -21.91 13.81
N GLY A 442 -46.08 -22.30 14.64
CA GLY A 442 -47.34 -21.59 14.85
C GLY A 442 -48.45 -21.94 13.85
N THR A 443 -48.17 -22.74 12.81
CA THR A 443 -49.23 -23.21 11.89
C THR A 443 -50.23 -24.07 12.65
N THR A 444 -51.50 -23.73 12.56
CA THR A 444 -52.61 -24.57 13.06
C THR A 444 -53.00 -25.57 11.98
N VAL A 445 -52.95 -26.85 12.31
CA VAL A 445 -53.36 -27.97 11.45
C VAL A 445 -54.62 -28.58 12.03
N GLU A 446 -55.68 -28.65 11.23
CA GLU A 446 -56.90 -29.34 11.60
C GLU A 446 -56.81 -30.82 11.20
N LEU A 447 -57.09 -31.70 12.16
CA LEU A 447 -57.11 -33.14 12.02
C LEU A 447 -58.55 -33.63 12.03
N THR A 448 -59.02 -34.21 10.93
CA THR A 448 -60.34 -34.84 10.87
C THR A 448 -60.17 -36.35 10.80
N ALA A 449 -60.67 -37.06 11.81
CA ALA A 449 -60.72 -38.51 11.87
C ALA A 449 -61.98 -39.02 11.16
N THR A 450 -61.82 -39.91 10.19
CA THR A 450 -62.95 -40.63 9.57
C THR A 450 -62.84 -42.10 9.98
N PRO A 451 -63.78 -42.64 10.77
CA PRO A 451 -63.78 -44.05 11.13
C PRO A 451 -63.94 -44.95 9.90
N ASN A 452 -63.28 -46.11 9.90
CA ASN A 452 -63.60 -47.15 8.93
C ASN A 452 -64.98 -47.76 9.25
N ALA A 453 -65.63 -48.38 8.26
CA ALA A 453 -66.92 -49.04 8.45
C ALA A 453 -66.87 -50.04 9.64
N GLY A 454 -67.85 -49.95 10.55
CA GLY A 454 -67.93 -50.77 11.76
C GLY A 454 -67.30 -50.13 13.01
N TYR A 455 -66.55 -49.03 12.86
CA TYR A 455 -65.92 -48.30 13.95
C TYR A 455 -66.55 -46.91 14.14
N THR A 456 -66.50 -46.41 15.36
CA THR A 456 -66.84 -45.03 15.74
C THR A 456 -65.61 -44.35 16.32
N PHE A 457 -65.36 -43.09 15.92
CA PHE A 457 -64.25 -42.31 16.48
C PHE A 457 -64.53 -42.05 17.95
N THR A 458 -63.53 -42.25 18.80
CA THR A 458 -63.67 -42.06 20.25
C THR A 458 -62.85 -40.90 20.77
N SER A 459 -61.55 -40.83 20.46
CA SER A 459 -60.70 -39.73 20.92
C SER A 459 -59.36 -39.65 20.17
N TRP A 460 -58.71 -38.50 20.27
CA TRP A 460 -57.31 -38.28 19.92
C TRP A 460 -56.41 -38.52 21.13
N SER A 461 -55.21 -39.05 20.90
CA SER A 461 -54.15 -39.24 21.90
C SER A 461 -52.75 -38.92 21.34
N GLY A 462 -51.70 -38.93 22.17
CA GLY A 462 -50.35 -38.50 21.78
C GLY A 462 -50.08 -37.05 22.15
N ASP A 463 -49.41 -36.28 21.28
CA ASP A 463 -49.00 -34.88 21.53
C ASP A 463 -50.15 -33.86 21.51
N ALA A 464 -51.36 -34.30 21.18
CA ALA A 464 -52.62 -33.58 21.42
C ALA A 464 -53.73 -34.61 21.71
N THR A 465 -54.60 -34.29 22.68
CA THR A 465 -55.62 -35.21 23.19
C THR A 465 -57.01 -34.55 23.17
N GLY A 466 -58.08 -35.34 23.14
CA GLY A 466 -59.46 -34.85 23.21
C GLY A 466 -60.44 -35.68 22.39
N SER A 467 -61.75 -35.50 22.56
CA SER A 467 -62.79 -36.28 21.85
C SER A 467 -63.49 -35.51 20.70
N SER A 468 -63.14 -34.24 20.51
CA SER A 468 -63.67 -33.42 19.41
C SER A 468 -63.10 -33.88 18.07
N ASN A 469 -63.96 -34.01 17.06
CA ASN A 469 -63.57 -34.36 15.70
C ASN A 469 -64.30 -33.44 14.72
N PRO A 470 -63.61 -32.50 14.04
CA PRO A 470 -62.15 -32.37 13.94
C PRO A 470 -61.42 -31.82 15.20
N LEU A 471 -60.10 -32.02 15.27
CA LEU A 471 -59.16 -31.51 16.29
C LEU A 471 -58.16 -30.51 15.68
N THR A 472 -58.02 -29.32 16.26
CA THR A 472 -57.03 -28.33 15.84
C THR A 472 -55.73 -28.44 16.65
N VAL A 473 -54.58 -28.48 15.96
CA VAL A 473 -53.25 -28.65 16.56
C VAL A 473 -52.34 -27.51 16.12
N THR A 474 -51.71 -26.81 17.07
CA THR A 474 -50.72 -25.76 16.73
C THR A 474 -49.32 -26.36 16.71
N MET A 475 -48.60 -26.22 15.60
CA MET A 475 -47.26 -26.78 15.40
C MET A 475 -46.18 -25.90 16.05
N ASN A 476 -45.75 -26.24 17.26
CA ASN A 476 -44.67 -25.56 17.99
C ASN A 476 -43.45 -26.46 18.29
N ALA A 477 -43.53 -27.72 17.88
CA ALA A 477 -42.48 -28.73 17.91
C ALA A 477 -42.89 -29.84 16.91
N ASN A 478 -42.02 -30.80 16.64
CA ASN A 478 -42.45 -32.03 15.96
C ASN A 478 -43.51 -32.73 16.83
N LYS A 479 -44.64 -33.13 16.24
CA LYS A 479 -45.77 -33.72 16.97
C LYS A 479 -46.19 -35.06 16.38
N SER A 480 -46.62 -35.98 17.23
CA SER A 480 -47.16 -37.29 16.89
C SER A 480 -48.52 -37.49 17.57
N ILE A 481 -49.57 -37.63 16.77
CA ILE A 481 -50.96 -37.68 17.25
C ILE A 481 -51.65 -38.94 16.72
N VAL A 482 -52.41 -39.61 17.57
CA VAL A 482 -53.12 -40.85 17.25
C VAL A 482 -54.62 -40.62 17.29
N ALA A 483 -55.36 -41.04 16.25
CA ALA A 483 -56.82 -41.12 16.28
C ALA A 483 -57.25 -42.51 16.76
N ASN A 484 -58.06 -42.56 17.81
CA ASN A 484 -58.57 -43.78 18.41
C ASN A 484 -60.02 -44.01 17.97
N PHE A 485 -60.33 -45.25 17.62
CA PHE A 485 -61.64 -45.68 17.15
C PHE A 485 -62.08 -46.93 17.92
N THR A 486 -63.37 -47.06 18.22
CA THR A 486 -63.98 -48.20 18.93
C THR A 486 -64.99 -48.91 18.03
N LEU A 487 -65.09 -50.22 18.16
CA LEU A 487 -65.80 -51.12 17.24
C LEU A 487 -67.25 -51.39 17.71
N ASN A 488 -68.25 -51.30 16.83
CA ASN A 488 -69.69 -51.54 17.12
C ASN A 488 -69.99 -53.07 17.23
N THR A 489 -71.09 -53.57 17.87
CA THR A 489 -71.44 -55.03 17.98
C THR A 489 -72.94 -55.42 17.79
N TYR A 490 -73.27 -56.66 17.34
CA TYR A 490 -74.61 -57.22 16.95
C TYR A 490 -74.77 -58.77 17.23
N THR A 491 -75.96 -59.39 17.23
CA THR A 491 -76.24 -60.83 17.56
C THR A 491 -76.80 -61.69 16.39
N LEU A 492 -76.49 -63.00 16.31
CA LEU A 492 -76.91 -63.92 15.21
C LEU A 492 -77.38 -65.31 15.69
N ASN A 493 -78.63 -65.69 15.40
CA ASN A 493 -79.25 -66.99 15.76
C ASN A 493 -79.42 -67.93 14.55
N VAL A 494 -79.16 -69.24 14.70
CA VAL A 494 -79.19 -70.20 13.58
C VAL A 494 -79.74 -71.59 13.98
N THR A 495 -80.54 -72.25 13.10
CA THR A 495 -81.22 -73.55 13.35
C THR A 495 -81.05 -74.58 12.20
N ALA A 496 -81.00 -75.91 12.49
CA ALA A 496 -80.87 -76.97 11.48
C ALA A 496 -81.38 -78.36 11.95
N ASN A 497 -82.05 -79.12 11.07
CA ASN A 497 -82.48 -80.52 11.30
C ASN A 497 -81.87 -81.45 10.23
N ASN A 498 -81.31 -82.62 10.63
CA ASN A 498 -80.57 -83.58 9.76
C ASN A 498 -79.21 -83.08 9.22
N GLY A 499 -78.68 -82.07 9.88
CA GLY A 499 -77.33 -81.54 9.74
C GLY A 499 -77.04 -80.57 10.88
N THR A 500 -75.89 -79.90 10.81
CA THR A 500 -75.48 -78.88 11.79
C THR A 500 -75.18 -77.58 11.06
N VAL A 501 -75.23 -76.45 11.77
CA VAL A 501 -74.76 -75.18 11.22
C VAL A 501 -73.68 -74.62 12.12
N VAL A 502 -72.52 -74.36 11.54
CA VAL A 502 -71.40 -73.71 12.20
C VAL A 502 -71.33 -72.26 11.77
N ARG A 503 -71.27 -71.35 12.75
CA ARG A 503 -71.01 -69.93 12.54
C ARG A 503 -69.50 -69.70 12.61
N ASN A 504 -68.93 -69.04 11.62
CA ASN A 504 -67.52 -68.63 11.66
C ASN A 504 -67.36 -67.14 11.33
N PRO A 505 -66.86 -66.31 12.28
CA PRO A 505 -66.52 -66.67 13.66
C PRO A 505 -67.77 -67.10 14.47
N ASN A 506 -67.61 -67.88 15.54
CA ASN A 506 -68.70 -68.20 16.47
C ASN A 506 -68.57 -67.30 17.69
N GLN A 507 -69.42 -66.28 17.79
CA GLN A 507 -69.36 -65.28 18.87
C GLN A 507 -70.76 -65.04 19.42
N ALA A 508 -70.85 -64.71 20.71
CA ALA A 508 -72.13 -64.33 21.33
C ALA A 508 -72.68 -63.01 20.73
N THR A 509 -71.76 -62.10 20.39
CA THR A 509 -72.00 -60.85 19.67
C THR A 509 -70.86 -60.63 18.67
N TYR A 510 -71.16 -60.09 17.51
CA TYR A 510 -70.28 -59.84 16.37
C TYR A 510 -70.05 -58.37 16.17
N ASN A 511 -68.82 -57.98 15.87
CA ASN A 511 -68.54 -56.58 15.57
C ASN A 511 -69.28 -56.10 14.30
N GLY A 512 -69.65 -54.83 14.20
CA GLY A 512 -70.36 -54.28 13.05
C GLY A 512 -69.53 -54.36 11.78
N GLY A 513 -70.14 -54.86 10.71
CA GLY A 513 -69.44 -55.18 9.45
C GLY A 513 -68.75 -56.55 9.46
N THR A 514 -68.76 -57.29 10.58
CA THR A 514 -68.27 -58.68 10.60
C THR A 514 -69.13 -59.52 9.68
N THR A 515 -68.50 -60.09 8.66
CA THR A 515 -69.12 -61.14 7.85
C THR A 515 -69.03 -62.45 8.63
N VAL A 516 -70.18 -63.00 8.99
CA VAL A 516 -70.30 -64.32 9.60
C VAL A 516 -70.67 -65.31 8.51
N GLN A 517 -69.82 -66.30 8.33
CA GLN A 517 -70.08 -67.38 7.39
C GLN A 517 -70.84 -68.49 8.12
N LEU A 518 -72.03 -68.80 7.62
CA LEU A 518 -72.85 -69.91 8.06
C LEU A 518 -72.58 -71.10 7.17
N THR A 519 -72.03 -72.17 7.72
CA THR A 519 -71.80 -73.41 6.98
C THR A 519 -72.73 -74.48 7.50
N ALA A 520 -73.64 -74.93 6.66
CA ALA A 520 -74.51 -76.07 6.92
C ALA A 520 -73.74 -77.35 6.57
N THR A 521 -73.47 -78.18 7.56
CA THR A 521 -72.86 -79.49 7.33
C THR A 521 -73.97 -80.54 7.40
N PRO A 522 -74.30 -81.20 6.28
CA PRO A 522 -75.25 -82.31 6.31
C PRO A 522 -74.74 -83.43 7.21
N ASN A 523 -75.65 -84.17 7.83
CA ASN A 523 -75.27 -85.45 8.43
C ASN A 523 -74.82 -86.43 7.33
N ALA A 524 -73.98 -87.40 7.70
CA ALA A 524 -73.45 -88.38 6.75
C ALA A 524 -74.58 -89.07 5.95
N GLY A 525 -74.43 -89.08 4.62
CA GLY A 525 -75.42 -89.61 3.69
C GLY A 525 -76.42 -88.58 3.17
N TYR A 526 -76.46 -87.36 3.72
CA TYR A 526 -77.33 -86.28 3.27
C TYR A 526 -76.53 -85.18 2.53
N THR A 527 -77.18 -84.41 1.67
CA THR A 527 -76.71 -83.19 1.02
C THR A 527 -77.55 -82.00 1.46
N PHE A 528 -76.91 -80.85 1.62
CA PHE A 528 -77.59 -79.59 1.92
C PHE A 528 -78.37 -79.12 0.70
N THR A 529 -79.59 -78.65 0.92
CA THR A 529 -80.47 -78.19 -0.16
C THR A 529 -80.61 -76.67 -0.18
N SER A 530 -80.92 -76.02 0.95
CA SER A 530 -81.10 -74.56 1.01
C SER A 530 -81.15 -73.96 2.41
N TRP A 531 -80.91 -72.64 2.50
CA TRP A 531 -81.07 -71.76 3.65
C TRP A 531 -82.40 -70.99 3.58
N SER A 532 -82.98 -70.69 4.74
CA SER A 532 -84.23 -69.93 4.89
C SER A 532 -84.21 -69.03 6.16
N GLY A 533 -85.09 -68.03 6.29
CA GLY A 533 -85.10 -67.05 7.40
C GLY A 533 -84.67 -65.63 6.97
N ASP A 534 -83.97 -64.90 7.85
CA ASP A 534 -83.46 -63.52 7.60
C ASP A 534 -82.36 -63.45 6.53
N ALA A 535 -81.90 -64.61 6.04
CA ALA A 535 -81.15 -64.77 4.81
C ALA A 535 -81.53 -66.10 4.15
N THR A 536 -81.74 -66.08 2.83
CA THR A 536 -82.26 -67.20 2.03
C THR A 536 -81.30 -67.54 0.88
N GLY A 537 -81.26 -68.81 0.45
CA GLY A 537 -80.50 -69.19 -0.76
C GLY A 537 -79.96 -70.62 -0.69
N SER A 538 -79.55 -71.18 -1.83
CA SER A 538 -79.00 -72.55 -1.92
C SER A 538 -77.48 -72.63 -1.75
N THR A 539 -76.79 -71.49 -1.67
CA THR A 539 -75.34 -71.39 -1.49
C THR A 539 -74.91 -71.69 -0.07
N ASN A 540 -74.02 -72.66 0.11
CA ASN A 540 -73.49 -73.10 1.39
C ASN A 540 -71.96 -73.24 1.28
N PRO A 541 -71.16 -72.47 2.04
CA PRO A 541 -71.58 -71.59 3.13
C PRO A 541 -72.34 -70.33 2.69
N LEU A 542 -73.24 -69.84 3.53
CA LEU A 542 -73.93 -68.55 3.37
C LEU A 542 -73.19 -67.46 4.16
N THR A 543 -72.73 -66.41 3.49
CA THR A 543 -72.11 -65.27 4.15
C THR A 543 -73.15 -64.24 4.54
N VAL A 544 -73.13 -63.83 5.81
CA VAL A 544 -74.07 -62.88 6.39
C VAL A 544 -73.28 -61.74 7.01
N THR A 545 -73.47 -60.51 6.53
CA THR A 545 -72.83 -59.34 7.14
C THR A 545 -73.65 -58.86 8.33
N MET A 546 -73.01 -58.78 9.50
CA MET A 546 -73.63 -58.32 10.74
C MET A 546 -73.68 -56.79 10.76
N ASN A 547 -74.83 -56.25 10.34
CA ASN A 547 -75.18 -54.83 10.40
C ASN A 547 -76.38 -54.54 11.34
N ALA A 548 -77.00 -55.60 11.85
CA ALA A 548 -78.09 -55.63 12.82
C ALA A 548 -78.21 -57.08 13.36
N ASP A 549 -79.08 -57.33 14.33
CA ASP A 549 -79.39 -58.68 14.83
C ASP A 549 -80.13 -59.55 13.77
N LYS A 550 -79.87 -60.88 13.68
CA LYS A 550 -80.39 -61.77 12.59
C LYS A 550 -80.73 -63.23 13.02
N ASN A 551 -81.65 -63.94 12.33
CA ASN A 551 -82.11 -65.34 12.54
C ASN A 551 -82.22 -66.20 11.24
N ILE A 552 -81.55 -67.36 11.11
CA ILE A 552 -81.42 -68.15 9.85
C ILE A 552 -81.55 -69.70 10.06
N THR A 553 -81.99 -70.48 9.05
CA THR A 553 -82.24 -71.95 9.12
C THR A 553 -81.68 -72.76 7.90
N ALA A 554 -81.19 -74.00 8.09
CA ALA A 554 -80.62 -74.91 7.05
C ALA A 554 -81.40 -76.22 6.77
N ASN A 555 -81.49 -76.67 5.50
CA ASN A 555 -82.29 -77.85 5.03
C ASN A 555 -81.44 -78.95 4.28
N PHE A 556 -81.80 -80.27 4.29
CA PHE A 556 -80.98 -81.42 3.75
C PHE A 556 -81.75 -82.67 3.12
N THR A 557 -81.14 -83.51 2.24
CA THR A 557 -81.68 -84.73 1.50
C THR A 557 -80.68 -85.93 1.29
N LEU A 558 -81.05 -87.23 1.17
CA LEU A 558 -80.14 -88.43 1.13
C LEU A 558 -79.48 -88.81 -0.25
N ASN A 559 -78.26 -89.39 -0.31
CA ASN A 559 -77.41 -89.61 -1.52
C ASN A 559 -77.15 -91.11 -1.97
N VAL A 560 -76.92 -91.39 -3.29
CA VAL A 560 -76.57 -92.72 -3.93
C VAL A 560 -75.44 -92.62 -5.00
N TYR A 561 -74.67 -93.69 -5.29
CA TYR A 561 -73.37 -93.61 -6.01
C TYR A 561 -72.93 -94.77 -6.99
N THR A 562 -72.00 -94.55 -7.94
CA THR A 562 -71.45 -95.53 -8.94
C THR A 562 -69.92 -95.80 -8.80
N LEU A 563 -69.37 -96.99 -9.14
CA LEU A 563 -67.92 -97.30 -9.06
C LEU A 563 -67.28 -97.79 -10.39
N ASN A 564 -66.35 -96.99 -10.95
CA ASN A 564 -65.56 -97.27 -12.16
C ASN A 564 -64.07 -97.51 -11.82
N VAL A 565 -63.37 -98.40 -12.55
CA VAL A 565 -61.97 -98.74 -12.25
C VAL A 565 -61.14 -98.91 -13.53
N ILE A 566 -59.93 -98.34 -13.57
CA ILE A 566 -59.02 -98.29 -14.73
C ILE A 566 -57.63 -98.84 -14.35
N ALA A 567 -56.96 -99.57 -15.26
CA ALA A 567 -55.58 -100.02 -15.07
C ALA A 567 -54.81 -99.97 -16.39
N ASN A 568 -53.74 -99.17 -16.44
CA ASN A 568 -52.83 -99.07 -17.59
C ASN A 568 -51.45 -99.58 -17.15
N ASN A 569 -50.86 -100.51 -17.91
CA ASN A 569 -49.62 -101.23 -17.54
C ASN A 569 -49.79 -102.24 -16.37
N GLY A 570 -51.02 -102.72 -16.16
CA GLY A 570 -51.42 -103.80 -15.25
C GLY A 570 -52.92 -104.09 -15.30
N THR A 571 -53.49 -104.87 -14.37
CA THR A 571 -54.93 -105.26 -14.33
C THR A 571 -55.57 -105.10 -12.94
N VAL A 572 -56.92 -104.98 -12.84
CA VAL A 572 -57.69 -104.82 -11.57
C VAL A 572 -59.03 -105.58 -11.49
N VAL A 573 -59.38 -106.16 -10.33
CA VAL A 573 -60.65 -106.88 -10.01
C VAL A 573 -61.47 -106.19 -8.89
N LYS A 574 -62.84 -106.17 -8.96
CA LYS A 574 -63.80 -105.58 -7.97
C LYS A 574 -64.67 -106.64 -7.23
N ASN A 575 -64.93 -106.48 -5.92
CA ASN A 575 -65.84 -107.35 -5.14
C ASN A 575 -66.57 -106.63 -3.97
N PRO A 576 -67.92 -106.55 -3.90
CA PRO A 576 -68.90 -107.01 -4.89
C PRO A 576 -69.01 -106.07 -6.09
N ASN A 577 -69.32 -106.61 -7.27
CA ASN A 577 -69.46 -105.84 -8.51
C ASN A 577 -70.95 -105.49 -8.78
N GLN A 578 -71.34 -104.22 -8.64
CA GLN A 578 -72.71 -103.72 -8.82
C GLN A 578 -72.71 -102.43 -9.68
N ALA A 579 -73.87 -102.07 -10.24
CA ALA A 579 -74.02 -100.88 -11.09
C ALA A 579 -74.08 -99.56 -10.30
N THR A 580 -74.76 -99.54 -9.15
CA THR A 580 -74.85 -98.42 -8.19
C THR A 580 -74.84 -98.95 -6.75
N TYR A 581 -74.46 -98.11 -5.79
CA TYR A 581 -74.24 -98.39 -4.38
C TYR A 581 -74.80 -97.25 -3.52
N ASP A 582 -75.49 -97.58 -2.42
CA ASP A 582 -75.99 -96.58 -1.48
C ASP A 582 -74.82 -95.90 -0.72
N SER A 583 -75.06 -94.69 -0.20
CA SER A 583 -74.07 -93.98 0.62
C SER A 583 -73.72 -94.79 1.89
N GLY A 584 -72.59 -95.49 1.86
CA GLY A 584 -72.06 -96.29 2.97
C GLY A 584 -71.63 -97.73 2.62
N THR A 585 -71.90 -98.25 1.41
CA THR A 585 -71.54 -99.63 1.01
C THR A 585 -70.03 -99.83 0.81
N THR A 586 -69.42 -100.98 1.11
CA THR A 586 -67.97 -101.24 0.92
C THR A 586 -67.66 -102.20 -0.25
N VAL A 587 -66.58 -101.94 -1.01
CA VAL A 587 -66.12 -102.69 -2.21
C VAL A 587 -64.58 -102.87 -2.19
N GLN A 588 -64.07 -104.08 -2.46
CA GLN A 588 -62.62 -104.40 -2.50
C GLN A 588 -62.05 -104.45 -3.94
N LEU A 589 -60.82 -103.93 -4.14
CA LEU A 589 -60.07 -103.83 -5.40
C LEU A 589 -58.68 -104.49 -5.30
N THR A 590 -58.22 -105.25 -6.31
CA THR A 590 -56.86 -105.89 -6.33
C THR A 590 -56.14 -105.66 -7.65
N ALA A 591 -54.87 -105.20 -7.65
CA ALA A 591 -54.05 -104.82 -8.80
C ALA A 591 -52.88 -105.79 -9.11
N THR A 592 -52.44 -105.91 -10.36
CA THR A 592 -51.25 -106.73 -10.75
C THR A 592 -50.41 -106.03 -11.86
N PRO A 593 -49.09 -105.75 -11.67
CA PRO A 593 -48.22 -105.03 -12.64
C PRO A 593 -47.76 -105.82 -13.87
N ASN A 594 -47.43 -105.10 -14.96
CA ASN A 594 -46.66 -105.60 -16.12
C ASN A 594 -45.13 -105.52 -15.89
N ALA A 595 -44.32 -106.26 -16.67
CA ALA A 595 -42.85 -106.29 -16.53
C ALA A 595 -42.16 -104.91 -16.75
N GLY A 596 -41.19 -104.56 -15.88
CA GLY A 596 -40.50 -103.26 -15.89
C GLY A 596 -41.22 -102.14 -15.13
N TYR A 597 -42.42 -102.44 -14.62
CA TYR A 597 -43.25 -101.56 -13.81
C TYR A 597 -43.49 -102.17 -12.43
N THR A 598 -43.63 -101.32 -11.43
CA THR A 598 -44.00 -101.74 -10.07
C THR A 598 -45.35 -101.12 -9.72
N PHE A 599 -46.26 -101.89 -9.10
CA PHE A 599 -47.48 -101.31 -8.54
C PHE A 599 -47.06 -100.32 -7.47
N THR A 600 -47.43 -99.07 -7.63
CA THR A 600 -47.07 -98.03 -6.67
C THR A 600 -48.24 -97.68 -5.79
N SER A 601 -49.41 -97.50 -6.40
CA SER A 601 -50.56 -96.99 -5.68
C SER A 601 -51.84 -97.14 -6.46
N TRP A 602 -52.94 -97.18 -5.74
CA TRP A 602 -54.24 -96.79 -6.22
C TRP A 602 -54.35 -95.27 -6.25
N SER A 603 -55.04 -94.74 -7.25
CA SER A 603 -55.38 -93.32 -7.35
C SER A 603 -56.79 -93.12 -7.87
N GLY A 604 -57.22 -91.86 -8.02
CA GLY A 604 -58.62 -91.52 -8.22
C GLY A 604 -59.36 -91.47 -6.89
N ASP A 605 -60.59 -91.99 -6.84
CA ASP A 605 -61.52 -91.76 -5.73
C ASP A 605 -61.30 -92.67 -4.49
N ALA A 606 -60.27 -93.50 -4.54
CA ALA A 606 -59.63 -94.13 -3.39
C ALA A 606 -58.15 -94.35 -3.71
N THR A 607 -57.31 -94.02 -2.74
CA THR A 607 -55.86 -93.90 -2.90
C THR A 607 -55.14 -94.75 -1.86
N GLY A 608 -53.96 -95.25 -2.18
CA GLY A 608 -53.12 -95.97 -1.22
C GLY A 608 -52.19 -96.97 -1.90
N SER A 609 -51.13 -97.38 -1.23
CA SER A 609 -50.15 -98.35 -1.75
C SER A 609 -50.44 -99.80 -1.34
N THR A 610 -51.45 -100.01 -0.49
CA THR A 610 -51.92 -101.34 -0.09
C THR A 610 -52.69 -101.99 -1.23
N ASN A 611 -52.33 -103.23 -1.55
CA ASN A 611 -52.95 -104.02 -2.59
C ASN A 611 -53.19 -105.44 -2.05
N PRO A 612 -54.44 -105.89 -1.84
CA PRO A 612 -55.73 -105.26 -2.19
C PRO A 612 -56.14 -103.98 -1.43
N LEU A 613 -57.03 -103.15 -2.00
CA LEU A 613 -57.64 -101.93 -1.43
C LEU A 613 -59.14 -102.11 -1.14
N THR A 614 -59.66 -101.58 -0.02
CA THR A 614 -61.12 -101.56 0.29
C THR A 614 -61.67 -100.13 0.21
N VAL A 615 -62.87 -99.96 -0.35
CA VAL A 615 -63.46 -98.68 -0.74
C VAL A 615 -64.89 -98.57 -0.24
N THR A 616 -65.21 -97.55 0.56
CA THR A 616 -66.59 -97.24 0.96
C THR A 616 -67.24 -96.24 -0.01
N MET A 617 -68.42 -96.56 -0.52
CA MET A 617 -69.20 -95.78 -1.49
C MET A 617 -69.91 -94.63 -0.81
N ASN A 618 -69.27 -93.47 -0.77
CA ASN A 618 -69.79 -92.20 -0.24
C ASN A 618 -69.84 -91.08 -1.30
N ALA A 619 -69.52 -91.41 -2.55
CA ALA A 619 -69.55 -90.59 -3.75
C ALA A 619 -69.50 -91.53 -4.97
N ASN A 620 -69.83 -91.06 -6.18
CA ASN A 620 -69.42 -91.78 -7.39
C ASN A 620 -67.89 -91.88 -7.38
N LYS A 621 -67.33 -93.06 -7.61
CA LYS A 621 -65.90 -93.33 -7.53
C LYS A 621 -65.33 -93.84 -8.85
N ASN A 622 -64.17 -93.33 -9.25
CA ASN A 622 -63.32 -93.73 -10.36
C ASN A 622 -61.94 -94.01 -9.78
N ILE A 623 -61.50 -95.26 -9.78
CA ILE A 623 -60.23 -95.65 -9.14
C ILE A 623 -59.28 -96.23 -10.17
N THR A 624 -58.04 -95.77 -10.19
CA THR A 624 -57.02 -96.20 -11.13
C THR A 624 -55.92 -96.96 -10.38
N ALA A 625 -55.52 -98.13 -10.85
CA ALA A 625 -54.27 -98.76 -10.40
C ALA A 625 -53.10 -98.14 -11.15
N ASN A 626 -52.18 -97.53 -10.40
CA ASN A 626 -50.98 -96.93 -10.94
C ASN A 626 -49.79 -97.88 -10.82
N PHE A 627 -49.05 -97.93 -11.90
CA PHE A 627 -47.81 -98.65 -12.01
C PHE A 627 -46.75 -97.63 -12.47
N THR A 628 -45.63 -97.53 -11.75
CA THR A 628 -44.54 -96.67 -12.21
C THR A 628 -43.49 -97.48 -12.94
N LEU A 629 -43.02 -96.93 -14.04
CA LEU A 629 -41.82 -97.38 -14.71
C LEU A 629 -40.62 -97.18 -13.76
N ASN A 630 -39.71 -98.15 -13.70
CA ASN A 630 -38.53 -98.01 -12.84
C ASN A 630 -37.61 -96.89 -13.35
N THR A 631 -37.13 -96.01 -12.46
CA THR A 631 -36.25 -94.87 -12.78
C THR A 631 -34.90 -94.96 -12.05
N TYR A 632 -33.84 -94.44 -12.65
CA TYR A 632 -32.47 -94.49 -12.14
C TYR A 632 -31.82 -93.10 -12.05
N THR A 633 -30.91 -92.92 -11.10
CA THR A 633 -30.15 -91.68 -10.85
C THR A 633 -28.82 -91.67 -11.60
N LEU A 634 -28.44 -90.50 -12.13
CA LEU A 634 -27.13 -90.27 -12.77
C LEU A 634 -26.37 -89.18 -12.02
N ASN A 635 -25.41 -89.61 -11.21
CA ASN A 635 -24.51 -88.73 -10.47
C ASN A 635 -23.25 -88.44 -11.30
N VAL A 636 -22.91 -87.16 -11.45
CA VAL A 636 -21.75 -86.72 -12.24
C VAL A 636 -20.86 -85.81 -11.40
N ILE A 637 -19.57 -86.14 -11.33
CA ILE A 637 -18.57 -85.43 -10.53
C ILE A 637 -17.58 -84.74 -11.48
N ALA A 638 -17.35 -83.45 -11.30
CA ALA A 638 -16.43 -82.65 -12.12
C ALA A 638 -15.59 -81.75 -11.21
N ASN A 639 -14.36 -82.15 -10.94
CA ASN A 639 -13.42 -81.33 -10.18
C ASN A 639 -12.57 -80.51 -11.16
N ASN A 640 -12.65 -79.18 -11.08
CA ASN A 640 -11.99 -78.21 -11.97
C ASN A 640 -12.60 -78.07 -13.39
N GLY A 641 -13.90 -78.37 -13.50
CA GLY A 641 -14.72 -78.12 -14.68
C GLY A 641 -16.20 -78.30 -14.34
N THR A 642 -17.05 -78.31 -15.36
CA THR A 642 -18.48 -78.61 -15.23
C THR A 642 -18.86 -79.70 -16.22
N VAL A 643 -19.93 -80.45 -15.94
CA VAL A 643 -20.48 -81.47 -16.84
C VAL A 643 -21.93 -81.14 -17.12
N LEU A 644 -22.25 -80.93 -18.39
CA LEU A 644 -23.62 -80.71 -18.85
C LEU A 644 -24.25 -82.05 -19.22
N ARG A 645 -25.46 -82.31 -18.70
CA ARG A 645 -26.29 -83.48 -19.01
C ARG A 645 -27.35 -83.08 -20.04
N ASN A 646 -27.57 -83.89 -21.07
CA ASN A 646 -28.66 -83.69 -22.02
C ASN A 646 -29.37 -85.03 -22.35
N PRO A 647 -30.66 -85.19 -22.00
CA PRO A 647 -31.47 -84.28 -21.18
C PRO A 647 -30.96 -84.21 -19.72
N ASP A 648 -31.02 -83.05 -19.07
CA ASP A 648 -30.73 -82.95 -17.62
C ASP A 648 -32.01 -83.26 -16.83
N GLN A 649 -32.03 -84.42 -16.16
CA GLN A 649 -33.14 -84.86 -15.34
C GLN A 649 -32.63 -85.38 -13.98
N PRO A 650 -33.39 -85.19 -12.89
CA PRO A 650 -33.03 -85.68 -11.56
C PRO A 650 -33.01 -87.22 -11.48
N THR A 651 -33.85 -87.89 -12.26
CA THR A 651 -33.89 -89.34 -12.48
C THR A 651 -34.25 -89.61 -13.94
N TYR A 652 -33.89 -90.79 -14.44
CA TYR A 652 -34.10 -91.20 -15.83
C TYR A 652 -34.89 -92.50 -15.88
N ASP A 653 -35.87 -92.58 -16.76
CA ASP A 653 -36.61 -93.82 -16.98
C ASP A 653 -35.67 -94.93 -17.47
N ASN A 654 -35.91 -96.16 -17.02
CA ASN A 654 -35.18 -97.34 -17.47
C ASN A 654 -35.13 -97.42 -19.00
N GLY A 655 -33.92 -97.34 -19.58
CA GLY A 655 -33.66 -97.35 -21.02
C GLY A 655 -33.30 -96.00 -21.63
N THR A 656 -33.40 -94.88 -20.89
CA THR A 656 -33.09 -93.53 -21.39
C THR A 656 -31.60 -93.36 -21.70
N THR A 657 -31.24 -92.71 -22.81
CA THR A 657 -29.86 -92.31 -23.13
C THR A 657 -29.59 -90.84 -22.74
N VAL A 658 -28.44 -90.59 -22.14
CA VAL A 658 -28.02 -89.27 -21.65
C VAL A 658 -26.65 -88.92 -22.23
N GLN A 659 -26.52 -87.73 -22.83
CA GLN A 659 -25.27 -87.21 -23.33
C GLN A 659 -24.61 -86.30 -22.27
N LEU A 660 -23.34 -86.58 -21.95
CA LEU A 660 -22.50 -85.85 -21.01
C LEU A 660 -21.45 -85.03 -21.78
N THR A 661 -21.42 -83.71 -21.56
CA THR A 661 -20.41 -82.81 -22.14
C THR A 661 -19.57 -82.19 -21.03
N ALA A 662 -18.27 -82.44 -21.03
CA ALA A 662 -17.33 -81.84 -20.07
C ALA A 662 -16.88 -80.46 -20.58
N ILE A 663 -17.01 -79.44 -19.74
CA ILE A 663 -16.59 -78.06 -20.01
C ILE A 663 -15.53 -77.69 -18.96
N PRO A 664 -14.24 -77.60 -19.33
CA PRO A 664 -13.19 -77.24 -18.39
C PRO A 664 -13.34 -75.83 -17.82
N ASN A 665 -12.92 -75.62 -16.56
CA ASN A 665 -12.76 -74.27 -16.01
C ASN A 665 -11.56 -73.56 -16.69
N VAL A 666 -11.53 -72.22 -16.63
CA VAL A 666 -10.41 -71.42 -17.17
C VAL A 666 -9.08 -71.93 -16.58
N GLY A 667 -8.15 -72.32 -17.45
CA GLY A 667 -6.85 -72.86 -17.05
C GLY A 667 -6.81 -74.37 -16.85
N TYR A 668 -7.84 -75.13 -17.25
CA TYR A 668 -7.86 -76.59 -17.24
C TYR A 668 -8.26 -77.16 -18.62
N THR A 669 -7.88 -78.39 -18.90
CA THR A 669 -8.29 -79.13 -20.12
C THR A 669 -8.89 -80.48 -19.74
N PHE A 670 -9.96 -80.88 -20.43
CA PHE A 670 -10.60 -82.19 -20.24
C PHE A 670 -9.70 -83.31 -20.75
N VAL A 671 -9.55 -84.38 -19.95
CA VAL A 671 -8.67 -85.51 -20.28
C VAL A 671 -9.49 -86.77 -20.56
N SER A 672 -10.38 -87.16 -19.64
CA SER A 672 -11.15 -88.40 -19.75
C SER A 672 -12.34 -88.46 -18.78
N TRP A 673 -13.27 -89.36 -19.08
CA TRP A 673 -14.32 -89.83 -18.20
C TRP A 673 -13.88 -91.10 -17.46
N SER A 674 -14.30 -91.24 -16.21
CA SER A 674 -14.06 -92.43 -15.36
C SER A 674 -15.29 -92.76 -14.49
N GLY A 675 -15.35 -93.95 -13.90
CA GLY A 675 -16.51 -94.41 -13.11
C GLY A 675 -17.33 -95.45 -13.88
N ASP A 676 -18.67 -95.36 -13.80
CA ASP A 676 -19.62 -96.30 -14.43
C ASP A 676 -19.70 -96.17 -15.96
N ALA A 677 -19.04 -95.16 -16.54
CA ALA A 677 -18.70 -95.06 -17.95
C ALA A 677 -17.33 -94.40 -18.11
N THR A 678 -16.52 -94.88 -19.06
CA THR A 678 -15.12 -94.46 -19.26
C THR A 678 -14.85 -94.08 -20.72
N GLY A 679 -13.85 -93.23 -20.96
CA GLY A 679 -13.44 -92.85 -22.33
C GLY A 679 -12.87 -91.43 -22.43
N SER A 680 -12.22 -91.08 -23.53
CA SER A 680 -11.63 -89.75 -23.77
C SER A 680 -12.46 -88.87 -24.72
N THR A 681 -13.54 -89.39 -25.29
CA THR A 681 -14.44 -88.65 -26.18
C THR A 681 -15.32 -87.69 -25.40
N ASN A 682 -15.43 -86.45 -25.87
CA ASN A 682 -16.28 -85.41 -25.30
C ASN A 682 -17.09 -84.76 -26.42
N PRO A 683 -18.43 -84.90 -26.46
CA PRO A 683 -19.30 -85.51 -25.43
C PRO A 683 -19.33 -87.06 -25.38
N LEU A 684 -19.73 -87.62 -24.23
CA LEU A 684 -19.93 -89.06 -23.93
C LEU A 684 -21.44 -89.41 -23.86
N THR A 685 -21.88 -90.58 -24.32
CA THR A 685 -23.30 -91.04 -24.24
C THR A 685 -23.46 -92.24 -23.30
N VAL A 686 -24.49 -92.24 -22.45
CA VAL A 686 -24.72 -93.23 -21.37
C VAL A 686 -26.18 -93.69 -21.36
N THR A 687 -26.44 -95.00 -21.29
CA THR A 687 -27.81 -95.57 -21.17
C THR A 687 -28.16 -95.91 -19.73
N MET A 688 -29.30 -95.45 -19.23
CA MET A 688 -29.74 -95.59 -17.83
C MET A 688 -30.55 -96.87 -17.60
N ASN A 689 -29.91 -97.89 -17.04
CA ASN A 689 -30.49 -99.19 -16.68
C ASN A 689 -30.25 -99.61 -15.22
N ALA A 690 -29.56 -98.75 -14.47
CA ALA A 690 -29.25 -98.81 -13.05
C ALA A 690 -28.81 -97.39 -12.63
N ASP A 691 -28.71 -97.11 -11.33
CA ASP A 691 -28.05 -95.89 -10.85
C ASP A 691 -26.58 -95.86 -11.32
N LYS A 692 -26.08 -94.70 -11.76
CA LYS A 692 -24.71 -94.54 -12.31
C LYS A 692 -23.97 -93.34 -11.72
N ASN A 693 -22.67 -93.49 -11.49
CA ASN A 693 -21.71 -92.48 -11.02
C ASN A 693 -20.57 -92.30 -12.03
N ILE A 694 -20.43 -91.11 -12.61
CA ILE A 694 -19.43 -90.82 -13.66
C ILE A 694 -18.65 -89.55 -13.29
N THR A 695 -17.33 -89.58 -13.47
CA THR A 695 -16.42 -88.46 -13.16
C THR A 695 -15.76 -87.92 -14.43
N ALA A 696 -15.79 -86.61 -14.64
CA ALA A 696 -14.98 -85.91 -15.64
C ALA A 696 -13.63 -85.48 -15.04
N ASN A 697 -12.54 -85.94 -15.64
CA ASN A 697 -11.18 -85.65 -15.21
C ASN A 697 -10.60 -84.49 -16.03
N PHE A 698 -10.16 -83.45 -15.33
CA PHE A 698 -9.52 -82.26 -15.91
C PHE A 698 -8.08 -82.14 -15.40
N VAL A 699 -7.15 -81.76 -16.26
CA VAL A 699 -5.77 -81.43 -15.90
C VAL A 699 -5.56 -79.92 -15.96
N ILE A 700 -4.80 -79.36 -15.02
CA ILE A 700 -4.46 -77.94 -15.02
C ILE A 700 -3.49 -77.63 -16.15
N ASN A 701 -3.76 -76.58 -16.92
CA ASN A 701 -2.88 -76.08 -17.97
C ASN A 701 -1.69 -75.40 -17.29
N VAL A 702 -0.48 -75.79 -17.68
CA VAL A 702 0.77 -75.17 -17.22
C VAL A 702 1.34 -74.30 -18.34
N TYR A 703 1.83 -73.12 -17.99
CA TYR A 703 2.35 -72.13 -18.91
C TYR A 703 3.76 -71.68 -18.50
N THR A 704 4.60 -71.38 -19.47
CA THR A 704 5.96 -70.86 -19.30
C THR A 704 5.97 -69.34 -19.37
N LEU A 705 6.78 -68.70 -18.51
CA LEU A 705 7.00 -67.24 -18.50
C LEU A 705 8.47 -66.95 -18.74
N ASN A 706 8.79 -66.62 -19.99
CA ASN A 706 10.13 -66.21 -20.40
C ASN A 706 10.24 -64.69 -20.27
N VAL A 707 11.24 -64.25 -19.50
CA VAL A 707 11.50 -62.82 -19.32
C VAL A 707 12.93 -62.52 -19.74
N THR A 708 13.08 -61.57 -20.66
CA THR A 708 14.38 -61.13 -21.16
C THR A 708 14.66 -59.69 -20.74
N ALA A 709 15.91 -59.42 -20.39
CA ALA A 709 16.40 -58.10 -20.01
C ALA A 709 17.82 -57.91 -20.51
N THR A 710 18.11 -56.76 -21.09
CA THR A 710 19.46 -56.34 -21.49
C THR A 710 19.74 -55.00 -20.83
N ASN A 711 20.91 -54.83 -20.21
CA ASN A 711 21.27 -53.64 -19.42
C ASN A 711 20.44 -53.43 -18.14
N GLY A 712 19.86 -54.51 -17.61
CA GLY A 712 19.17 -54.58 -16.32
C GLY A 712 18.84 -56.03 -15.97
N SER A 713 18.15 -56.24 -14.86
CA SER A 713 17.62 -57.56 -14.45
C SER A 713 16.12 -57.49 -14.18
N VAL A 714 15.45 -58.64 -14.20
CA VAL A 714 14.03 -58.74 -13.84
C VAL A 714 13.84 -59.85 -12.81
N LEU A 715 13.23 -59.50 -11.68
CA LEU A 715 12.81 -60.45 -10.65
C LEU A 715 11.37 -60.90 -10.94
N LYS A 716 11.14 -62.22 -10.93
CA LYS A 716 9.79 -62.83 -11.00
C LYS A 716 9.35 -63.20 -9.58
N ASN A 717 8.11 -62.87 -9.21
CA ASN A 717 7.54 -63.28 -7.93
C ASN A 717 6.09 -63.77 -8.09
N PRO A 718 5.78 -65.05 -7.83
CA PRO A 718 6.72 -66.14 -7.52
C PRO A 718 7.57 -66.53 -8.74
N ASP A 719 8.83 -66.94 -8.54
CA ASP A 719 9.68 -67.51 -9.60
C ASP A 719 9.47 -69.03 -9.65
N GLN A 720 8.99 -69.53 -10.79
CA GLN A 720 8.68 -70.94 -11.01
C GLN A 720 9.02 -71.34 -12.45
N PRO A 721 9.45 -72.59 -12.70
CA PRO A 721 9.76 -73.06 -14.06
C PRO A 721 8.52 -73.13 -14.96
N THR A 722 7.35 -73.38 -14.38
CA THR A 722 6.03 -73.32 -15.04
C THR A 722 4.98 -72.78 -14.06
N TYR A 723 3.91 -72.21 -14.59
CA TYR A 723 2.84 -71.59 -13.84
C TYR A 723 1.50 -72.21 -14.20
N ASN A 724 0.71 -72.55 -13.20
CA ASN A 724 -0.66 -73.00 -13.41
C ASN A 724 -1.50 -71.88 -14.05
N GLY A 725 -2.41 -72.24 -14.96
CA GLY A 725 -3.34 -71.30 -15.58
C GLY A 725 -4.12 -70.49 -14.55
N GLY A 726 -4.07 -69.16 -14.68
CA GLY A 726 -4.64 -68.21 -13.73
C GLY A 726 -3.66 -67.65 -12.69
N THR A 727 -2.44 -68.18 -12.57
CA THR A 727 -1.42 -67.65 -11.64
C THR A 727 -1.01 -66.23 -12.03
N THR A 728 -0.98 -65.32 -11.06
CA THR A 728 -0.44 -63.95 -11.24
C THR A 728 1.03 -63.90 -10.83
N VAL A 729 1.88 -63.38 -11.70
CA VAL A 729 3.32 -63.20 -11.47
C VAL A 729 3.64 -61.72 -11.53
N GLN A 730 4.32 -61.20 -10.50
CA GLN A 730 4.82 -59.83 -10.48
C GLN A 730 6.26 -59.79 -11.02
N LEU A 731 6.50 -58.94 -12.02
CA LEU A 731 7.77 -58.67 -12.64
C LEU A 731 8.30 -57.32 -12.15
N THR A 732 9.49 -57.31 -11.54
CA THR A 732 10.16 -56.08 -11.11
C THR A 732 11.45 -55.90 -11.88
N ALA A 733 11.56 -54.83 -12.66
CA ALA A 733 12.76 -54.49 -13.41
C ALA A 733 13.73 -53.65 -12.57
N THR A 734 14.99 -54.04 -12.52
CA THR A 734 16.06 -53.29 -11.85
C THR A 734 17.12 -52.91 -12.89
N PRO A 735 17.30 -51.61 -13.20
CA PRO A 735 18.30 -51.18 -14.17
C PRO A 735 19.74 -51.43 -13.70
N ASN A 736 20.66 -51.69 -14.63
CA ASN A 736 22.10 -51.62 -14.34
C ASN A 736 22.56 -50.16 -14.21
N SER A 737 23.72 -49.93 -13.59
CA SER A 737 24.29 -48.58 -13.45
C SER A 737 24.43 -47.87 -14.81
N GLY A 738 23.92 -46.65 -14.92
CA GLY A 738 23.92 -45.85 -16.16
C GLY A 738 22.72 -46.10 -17.09
N TYR A 739 21.75 -46.90 -16.67
CA TYR A 739 20.51 -47.18 -17.40
C TYR A 739 19.28 -46.89 -16.54
N ALA A 740 18.16 -46.55 -17.17
CA ALA A 740 16.85 -46.47 -16.54
C ALA A 740 15.87 -47.41 -17.22
N PHE A 741 14.94 -47.96 -16.45
CA PHE A 741 13.82 -48.73 -16.97
C PHE A 741 12.91 -47.80 -17.77
N ILE A 742 12.54 -48.21 -18.98
CA ILE A 742 11.70 -47.41 -19.88
C ILE A 742 10.32 -48.04 -20.02
N SER A 743 10.26 -49.33 -20.35
CA SER A 743 9.00 -50.02 -20.59
C SER A 743 9.15 -51.54 -20.62
N TRP A 744 8.03 -52.22 -20.46
CA TRP A 744 7.83 -53.62 -20.79
C TRP A 744 7.32 -53.74 -22.23
N SER A 745 7.74 -54.80 -22.93
CA SER A 745 7.27 -55.15 -24.27
C SER A 745 7.14 -56.66 -24.45
N GLY A 746 6.55 -57.12 -25.55
CA GLY A 746 6.22 -58.54 -25.79
C GLY A 746 4.76 -58.83 -25.44
N ASP A 747 4.51 -59.96 -24.77
CA ASP A 747 3.15 -60.43 -24.43
C ASP A 747 2.48 -59.64 -23.28
N ALA A 748 3.20 -58.70 -22.67
CA ALA A 748 2.68 -57.65 -21.80
C ALA A 748 3.48 -56.36 -22.00
N THR A 749 2.78 -55.24 -22.17
CA THR A 749 3.37 -53.93 -22.49
C THR A 749 3.00 -52.89 -21.44
N GLY A 750 3.88 -51.93 -21.16
CA GLY A 750 3.56 -50.80 -20.28
C GLY A 750 4.79 -50.17 -19.63
N SER A 751 4.67 -48.98 -19.05
CA SER A 751 5.78 -48.26 -18.39
C SER A 751 5.81 -48.43 -16.87
N THR A 752 4.85 -49.15 -16.29
CA THR A 752 4.73 -49.35 -14.84
C THR A 752 5.70 -50.42 -14.34
N ASN A 753 6.48 -50.11 -13.31
CA ASN A 753 7.42 -51.04 -12.68
C ASN A 753 7.21 -51.01 -11.16
N PRO A 754 6.79 -52.12 -10.51
CA PRO A 754 6.61 -53.47 -11.05
C PRO A 754 5.34 -53.68 -11.94
N LEU A 755 5.38 -54.70 -12.80
CA LEU A 755 4.28 -55.15 -13.68
C LEU A 755 3.67 -56.47 -13.18
N THR A 756 2.34 -56.60 -13.18
CA THR A 756 1.64 -57.84 -12.84
C THR A 756 1.13 -58.54 -14.10
N VAL A 757 1.38 -59.84 -14.24
CA VAL A 757 1.03 -60.66 -15.40
C VAL A 757 0.23 -61.89 -14.96
N THR A 758 -0.92 -62.14 -15.58
CA THR A 758 -1.71 -63.37 -15.35
C THR A 758 -1.37 -64.42 -16.40
N MET A 759 -1.02 -65.64 -15.97
CA MET A 759 -0.62 -66.74 -16.84
C MET A 759 -1.83 -67.45 -17.44
N ASN A 760 -2.16 -67.16 -18.69
CA ASN A 760 -3.25 -67.78 -19.45
C ASN A 760 -2.79 -68.44 -20.77
N ALA A 761 -1.51 -68.31 -21.09
CA ALA A 761 -0.78 -68.92 -22.19
C ALA A 761 0.72 -68.82 -21.86
N ASP A 762 1.58 -69.47 -22.64
CA ASP A 762 3.02 -69.17 -22.62
C ASP A 762 3.26 -67.68 -22.94
N LYS A 763 4.15 -67.02 -22.21
CA LYS A 763 4.42 -65.58 -22.36
C LYS A 763 5.91 -65.27 -22.46
N ASN A 764 6.26 -64.39 -23.38
CA ASN A 764 7.58 -63.79 -23.57
C ASN A 764 7.49 -62.28 -23.32
N ILE A 765 8.16 -61.79 -22.28
CA ILE A 765 8.12 -60.38 -21.88
C ILE A 765 9.54 -59.84 -21.79
N THR A 766 9.77 -58.65 -22.34
CA THR A 766 11.07 -57.99 -22.33
C THR A 766 11.01 -56.70 -21.52
N ALA A 767 11.94 -56.54 -20.58
CA ALA A 767 12.21 -55.25 -19.92
C ALA A 767 13.18 -54.43 -20.77
N ASN A 768 12.72 -53.26 -21.22
CA ASN A 768 13.50 -52.33 -22.02
C ASN A 768 14.14 -51.27 -21.13
N PHE A 769 15.45 -51.14 -21.22
CA PHE A 769 16.26 -50.15 -20.50
C PHE A 769 16.94 -49.24 -21.51
N ALA A 770 17.01 -47.93 -21.22
CA ALA A 770 17.78 -46.97 -22.02
C ALA A 770 18.88 -46.33 -21.18
N MET A 771 19.97 -45.97 -21.85
CA MET A 771 21.14 -45.38 -21.22
C MET A 771 20.81 -43.95 -20.75
N THR A 772 21.05 -43.65 -19.48
CA THR A 772 20.83 -42.32 -18.89
C THR A 772 22.06 -41.42 -19.00
N GLY A 773 23.21 -42.00 -19.36
CA GLY A 773 24.51 -41.35 -19.19
C GLY A 773 24.96 -41.32 -17.72
N PRO A 774 26.13 -40.72 -17.43
CA PRO A 774 26.58 -40.48 -16.06
C PRO A 774 25.62 -39.53 -15.32
N LEU A 775 25.75 -39.38 -14.01
CA LEU A 775 25.00 -38.32 -13.30
C LEU A 775 25.38 -36.93 -13.83
N ALA A 776 24.58 -35.89 -13.62
CA ALA A 776 25.03 -34.53 -13.95
C ALA A 776 26.22 -34.12 -13.07
N ILE A 777 27.06 -33.19 -13.52
CA ILE A 777 28.08 -32.57 -12.66
C ILE A 777 27.40 -31.47 -11.85
N ASP A 778 27.55 -31.54 -10.54
CA ASP A 778 27.00 -30.52 -9.65
C ASP A 778 27.89 -29.27 -9.65
N LEU A 779 27.40 -28.20 -10.27
CA LEU A 779 28.10 -26.91 -10.32
C LEU A 779 28.00 -26.15 -8.99
N THR A 780 27.17 -26.60 -8.04
CA THR A 780 26.97 -25.98 -6.72
C THR A 780 26.89 -24.45 -6.80
N CYS A 781 27.75 -23.71 -6.08
CA CYS A 781 27.74 -22.25 -6.07
C CYS A 781 28.31 -21.60 -7.35
N ALA A 782 28.83 -22.37 -8.31
CA ALA A 782 29.16 -21.92 -9.66
C ALA A 782 27.97 -21.97 -10.63
N ALA A 783 26.89 -22.70 -10.30
CA ALA A 783 25.72 -22.87 -11.14
C ALA A 783 25.04 -21.55 -11.64
N PRO A 784 24.99 -20.46 -10.84
CA PRO A 784 24.33 -19.22 -11.27
C PRO A 784 25.02 -18.49 -12.43
N TYR A 785 26.33 -18.71 -12.63
CA TYR A 785 27.16 -17.91 -13.52
C TYR A 785 27.11 -18.42 -14.97
N ALA A 786 26.87 -17.51 -15.91
CA ALA A 786 27.06 -17.74 -17.34
C ALA A 786 28.53 -17.65 -17.73
N VAL A 787 29.28 -16.74 -17.10
CA VAL A 787 30.72 -16.55 -17.33
C VAL A 787 31.47 -16.53 -16.01
N MET A 788 32.55 -17.30 -15.91
CA MET A 788 33.46 -17.25 -14.78
C MET A 788 34.91 -17.28 -15.26
N ALA A 789 35.75 -16.37 -14.79
CA ALA A 789 37.16 -16.32 -15.18
C ALA A 789 38.13 -16.13 -14.02
N GLY A 790 39.40 -16.49 -14.23
CA GLY A 790 40.47 -16.39 -13.23
C GLY A 790 41.32 -15.14 -13.35
N SER A 791 41.63 -14.71 -14.58
CA SER A 791 42.53 -13.56 -14.83
C SER A 791 41.79 -12.32 -15.36
N THR A 792 41.10 -12.43 -16.50
CA THR A 792 40.39 -11.30 -17.12
C THR A 792 39.14 -11.77 -17.85
N ILE A 793 38.17 -10.87 -18.04
CA ILE A 793 37.05 -11.06 -18.97
C ILE A 793 37.07 -9.89 -19.94
N THR A 794 37.15 -10.18 -21.24
CA THR A 794 37.28 -9.16 -22.28
C THR A 794 36.21 -9.31 -23.35
N SER A 795 35.70 -8.20 -23.88
CA SER A 795 34.84 -8.18 -25.07
C SER A 795 35.37 -7.20 -26.11
N THR A 796 35.49 -7.65 -27.36
CA THR A 796 35.68 -6.81 -28.54
C THR A 796 34.32 -6.72 -29.24
N GLY A 797 33.79 -5.52 -29.48
CA GLY A 797 32.44 -5.37 -30.05
C GLY A 797 31.28 -5.79 -29.12
N PRO A 798 30.03 -5.84 -29.64
CA PRO A 798 28.80 -5.93 -28.84
C PRO A 798 28.48 -7.37 -28.42
N SER A 799 29.29 -7.98 -27.55
CA SER A 799 28.97 -9.29 -26.99
C SER A 799 27.82 -9.22 -25.98
N ILE A 800 27.05 -10.30 -25.82
CA ILE A 800 25.92 -10.40 -24.88
C ILE A 800 26.15 -11.59 -23.95
N ILE A 801 26.10 -11.34 -22.65
CA ILE A 801 26.10 -12.39 -21.62
C ILE A 801 24.75 -12.38 -20.91
N ASN A 802 23.93 -13.42 -21.11
CA ASN A 802 22.68 -13.65 -20.41
C ASN A 802 22.89 -14.58 -19.21
N GLY A 803 23.25 -13.97 -18.08
CA GLY A 803 23.47 -14.62 -16.79
C GLY A 803 24.58 -13.95 -15.97
N ASP A 804 24.77 -14.42 -14.74
CA ASP A 804 25.72 -13.79 -13.81
C ASP A 804 27.18 -13.99 -14.26
N VAL A 805 28.05 -13.06 -13.87
CA VAL A 805 29.48 -13.06 -14.20
C VAL A 805 30.32 -13.07 -12.92
N ALA A 806 31.31 -13.96 -12.85
CA ALA A 806 32.28 -14.00 -11.76
C ALA A 806 33.72 -13.87 -12.26
N LEU A 807 34.52 -13.02 -11.60
CA LEU A 807 35.95 -12.87 -11.89
C LEU A 807 36.74 -12.82 -10.59
N SER A 808 37.60 -13.82 -10.38
CA SER A 808 38.49 -13.91 -9.20
C SER A 808 39.63 -14.91 -9.47
N PRO A 809 40.88 -14.62 -9.06
CA PRO A 809 41.33 -13.42 -8.32
C PRO A 809 41.54 -12.17 -9.19
N GLY A 810 41.44 -12.31 -10.52
CA GLY A 810 41.52 -11.18 -11.43
C GLY A 810 40.47 -10.10 -11.16
N SER A 811 40.70 -8.91 -11.71
CA SER A 811 39.83 -7.74 -11.54
C SER A 811 39.44 -7.04 -12.83
N ALA A 812 40.08 -7.37 -13.95
CA ALA A 812 39.87 -6.68 -15.21
C ALA A 812 38.68 -7.29 -16.00
N LEU A 813 37.56 -6.57 -15.99
CA LEU A 813 36.41 -6.76 -16.87
C LEU A 813 36.43 -5.63 -17.92
N VAL A 814 36.79 -5.94 -19.17
CA VAL A 814 37.12 -4.94 -20.21
C VAL A 814 36.19 -5.09 -21.41
N GLY A 815 35.74 -3.96 -21.99
CA GLY A 815 34.90 -3.96 -23.19
C GLY A 815 33.39 -4.11 -22.95
N PHE A 816 32.94 -3.82 -21.73
CA PHE A 816 31.52 -3.76 -21.33
C PHE A 816 31.22 -2.36 -20.76
N PRO A 817 30.87 -1.35 -21.59
CA PRO A 817 30.45 -1.39 -23.00
C PRO A 817 31.60 -1.49 -24.05
N PRO A 818 31.33 -1.86 -25.33
CA PRO A 818 30.00 -2.06 -25.94
C PRO A 818 29.35 -3.43 -25.67
N GLY A 819 30.05 -4.37 -25.06
CA GLY A 819 29.43 -5.61 -24.58
C GLY A 819 28.39 -5.34 -23.48
N VAL A 820 27.43 -6.26 -23.35
CA VAL A 820 26.32 -6.19 -22.40
C VAL A 820 26.30 -7.44 -21.51
N ILE A 821 26.14 -7.23 -20.19
CA ILE A 821 25.92 -8.29 -19.21
C ILE A 821 24.51 -8.15 -18.65
N ASN A 822 23.65 -9.11 -18.97
CA ASN A 822 22.29 -9.27 -18.47
C ASN A 822 22.31 -10.21 -17.24
N GLY A 823 22.97 -9.78 -16.17
CA GLY A 823 23.13 -10.54 -14.94
C GLY A 823 23.97 -9.81 -13.89
N THR A 824 24.13 -10.42 -12.72
CA THR A 824 24.89 -9.87 -11.60
C THR A 824 26.39 -10.02 -11.85
N GLN A 825 27.17 -8.98 -11.56
CA GLN A 825 28.62 -8.99 -11.69
C GLN A 825 29.28 -9.18 -10.31
N GLN A 826 30.10 -10.20 -10.17
CA GLN A 826 30.84 -10.54 -8.96
C GLN A 826 32.33 -10.50 -9.28
N ILE A 827 32.94 -9.32 -9.19
CA ILE A 827 34.35 -9.06 -9.52
C ILE A 827 35.14 -8.89 -8.23
N THR A 828 36.16 -9.70 -8.01
CA THR A 828 37.01 -9.70 -6.79
C THR A 828 36.24 -9.84 -5.46
N THR A 829 35.01 -10.37 -5.48
CA THR A 829 34.20 -10.54 -4.26
C THR A 829 34.45 -11.90 -3.58
N PRO A 830 34.16 -12.04 -2.27
CA PRO A 830 34.20 -13.34 -1.61
C PRO A 830 33.26 -14.38 -2.25
N ILE A 831 32.13 -13.92 -2.81
CA ILE A 831 31.18 -14.76 -3.54
C ILE A 831 31.83 -15.27 -4.83
N ALA A 832 32.53 -14.41 -5.58
CA ALA A 832 33.28 -14.82 -6.77
C ALA A 832 34.39 -15.84 -6.41
N ALA A 833 35.13 -15.60 -5.32
CA ALA A 833 36.16 -16.53 -4.85
C ALA A 833 35.58 -17.90 -4.44
N ALA A 834 34.44 -17.92 -3.72
CA ALA A 834 33.74 -19.16 -3.38
C ALA A 834 33.22 -19.88 -4.63
N ALA A 835 32.65 -19.15 -5.59
CA ALA A 835 32.18 -19.71 -6.85
C ALA A 835 33.32 -20.34 -7.67
N LYS A 836 34.54 -19.78 -7.62
CA LYS A 836 35.75 -20.37 -8.22
C LYS A 836 36.19 -21.68 -7.55
N LEU A 837 35.98 -21.82 -6.24
CA LEU A 837 36.20 -23.10 -5.54
C LEU A 837 35.16 -24.14 -5.96
N CYS A 838 33.88 -23.77 -6.02
CA CYS A 838 32.81 -24.64 -6.53
C CYS A 838 33.07 -25.09 -7.98
N LEU A 839 33.53 -24.19 -8.85
CA LEU A 839 33.96 -24.52 -10.20
C LEU A 839 35.13 -25.51 -10.21
N THR A 840 36.10 -25.34 -9.32
CA THR A 840 37.23 -26.27 -9.20
C THR A 840 36.76 -27.65 -8.76
N THR A 841 35.85 -27.75 -7.79
CA THR A 841 35.25 -29.02 -7.37
C THR A 841 34.50 -29.70 -8.53
N ALA A 842 33.66 -28.95 -9.25
CA ALA A 842 32.92 -29.48 -10.40
C ALA A 842 33.85 -29.95 -11.54
N TYR A 843 34.92 -29.22 -11.81
CA TYR A 843 35.93 -29.60 -12.78
C TYR A 843 36.67 -30.89 -12.38
N ILE A 844 37.05 -31.02 -11.10
CA ILE A 844 37.72 -32.21 -10.56
C ILE A 844 36.78 -33.42 -10.58
N ASP A 845 35.50 -33.26 -10.22
CA ASP A 845 34.48 -34.31 -10.37
C ASP A 845 34.41 -34.75 -11.84
N GLY A 846 34.17 -33.81 -12.75
CA GLY A 846 34.09 -34.08 -14.18
C GLY A 846 35.32 -34.76 -14.76
N GLN A 847 36.53 -34.37 -14.34
CA GLN A 847 37.79 -34.99 -14.75
C GLN A 847 37.99 -36.38 -14.13
N GLY A 848 37.54 -36.58 -12.90
CA GLY A 848 37.73 -37.83 -12.14
C GLY A 848 36.79 -38.97 -12.55
N ARG A 849 35.75 -38.68 -13.34
CA ARG A 849 34.80 -39.72 -13.79
C ARG A 849 35.47 -40.68 -14.77
N SER A 850 35.29 -41.98 -14.55
CA SER A 850 35.92 -43.02 -15.37
C SER A 850 35.00 -44.17 -15.73
N LEU A 851 33.86 -44.31 -15.05
CA LEU A 851 32.93 -45.41 -15.25
C LEU A 851 32.26 -45.30 -16.62
N ASN A 852 32.38 -46.36 -17.43
CA ASN A 852 31.80 -46.47 -18.78
C ASN A 852 32.22 -45.34 -19.73
N ALA A 853 33.44 -44.81 -19.57
CA ALA A 853 33.98 -43.80 -20.46
C ALA A 853 34.16 -44.35 -21.89
N ILE A 854 33.59 -43.65 -22.86
CA ILE A 854 33.66 -43.96 -24.29
C ILE A 854 34.79 -43.14 -24.89
N SER A 855 35.72 -43.80 -25.57
CA SER A 855 36.80 -43.09 -26.28
C SER A 855 36.20 -42.24 -27.41
N LEU A 856 36.49 -40.94 -27.41
CA LEU A 856 36.09 -40.00 -28.44
C LEU A 856 37.18 -39.86 -29.50
N PRO A 857 36.80 -39.74 -30.79
CA PRO A 857 37.71 -39.18 -31.79
C PRO A 857 37.99 -37.71 -31.48
N GLY A 858 39.15 -37.20 -31.95
CA GLY A 858 39.47 -35.77 -31.82
C GLY A 858 38.53 -34.87 -32.63
N GLN A 859 37.92 -35.38 -33.70
CA GLN A 859 36.93 -34.66 -34.51
C GLN A 859 35.51 -35.14 -34.21
N LEU A 860 34.62 -34.23 -33.85
CA LEU A 860 33.27 -34.52 -33.36
C LEU A 860 32.16 -34.22 -34.36
N GLY A 861 32.44 -33.43 -35.40
CA GLY A 861 31.46 -33.11 -36.43
C GLY A 861 31.10 -34.33 -37.29
N GLY A 862 29.81 -34.45 -37.63
CA GLY A 862 29.21 -35.62 -38.30
C GLY A 862 28.75 -36.73 -37.35
N LEU A 863 29.05 -36.64 -36.05
CA LEU A 863 28.68 -37.67 -35.08
C LEU A 863 27.27 -37.45 -34.51
N THR A 864 26.60 -38.55 -34.19
CA THR A 864 25.43 -38.58 -33.31
C THR A 864 25.76 -39.38 -32.07
N LEU A 865 25.71 -38.74 -30.89
CA LEU A 865 26.17 -39.34 -29.64
C LEU A 865 24.99 -39.51 -28.67
N ALA A 866 24.83 -40.74 -28.18
CA ALA A 866 23.91 -41.08 -27.09
C ALA A 866 24.42 -40.54 -25.73
N PRO A 867 23.61 -40.50 -24.68
CA PRO A 867 24.02 -39.97 -23.37
C PRO A 867 25.17 -40.77 -22.77
N GLY A 868 26.24 -40.13 -22.33
CA GLY A 868 27.44 -40.87 -21.91
C GLY A 868 28.59 -40.03 -21.38
N LEU A 869 29.56 -40.71 -20.78
CA LEU A 869 30.87 -40.17 -20.45
C LEU A 869 31.79 -40.44 -21.63
N TYR A 870 32.44 -39.42 -22.14
CA TYR A 870 33.17 -39.44 -23.39
C TYR A 870 34.55 -38.82 -23.17
N SER A 871 35.64 -39.49 -23.55
CA SER A 871 36.99 -39.04 -23.23
C SER A 871 37.95 -39.06 -24.42
N ASN A 872 38.73 -37.99 -24.55
CA ASN A 872 39.84 -37.85 -25.48
C ASN A 872 41.03 -37.24 -24.73
N SER A 873 42.22 -37.84 -24.78
CA SER A 873 43.40 -37.34 -24.05
C SER A 873 44.12 -36.17 -24.75
N SER A 874 43.71 -35.83 -25.96
CA SER A 874 44.33 -34.82 -26.84
C SER A 874 43.37 -33.66 -27.11
N THR A 875 43.61 -32.90 -28.18
CA THR A 875 42.69 -31.85 -28.65
C THR A 875 41.44 -32.49 -29.21
N SER A 876 40.29 -31.86 -28.96
CA SER A 876 39.03 -32.24 -29.60
C SER A 876 38.27 -31.04 -30.13
N GLY A 877 37.37 -31.26 -31.07
CA GLY A 877 36.67 -30.15 -31.69
C GLY A 877 35.63 -30.52 -32.72
N ILE A 878 34.93 -29.51 -33.21
CA ILE A 878 34.03 -29.64 -34.35
C ILE A 878 34.67 -28.87 -35.50
N SER A 879 35.18 -29.58 -36.50
CA SER A 879 35.79 -29.01 -37.71
C SER A 879 35.00 -29.35 -38.97
N GLY A 880 35.20 -28.62 -40.07
CA GLY A 880 34.53 -28.87 -41.34
C GLY A 880 33.19 -28.15 -41.55
N THR A 881 32.51 -28.44 -42.67
CA THR A 881 31.30 -27.73 -43.12
C THR A 881 30.15 -28.69 -43.44
N GLY A 882 28.93 -28.16 -43.55
CA GLY A 882 27.74 -28.97 -43.83
C GLY A 882 27.47 -30.00 -42.71
N ALA A 883 27.07 -31.22 -43.08
CA ALA A 883 26.80 -32.30 -42.11
C ALA A 883 28.02 -32.66 -41.25
N ASN A 884 29.24 -32.52 -41.79
CA ASN A 884 30.48 -32.77 -41.06
C ASN A 884 30.83 -31.64 -40.08
N GLY A 885 30.17 -30.48 -40.15
CA GLY A 885 30.27 -29.40 -39.18
C GLY A 885 29.22 -29.46 -38.06
N ILE A 886 28.43 -30.55 -37.99
CA ILE A 886 27.33 -30.71 -37.04
C ILE A 886 27.60 -31.88 -36.09
N LEU A 887 27.60 -31.64 -34.78
CA LEU A 887 27.54 -32.69 -33.75
C LEU A 887 26.10 -32.82 -33.24
N THR A 888 25.52 -34.02 -33.28
CA THR A 888 24.18 -34.27 -32.74
C THR A 888 24.26 -35.00 -31.40
N LEU A 889 23.56 -34.50 -30.38
CA LEU A 889 23.41 -35.14 -29.07
C LEU A 889 21.97 -35.61 -28.93
N ASP A 890 21.75 -36.91 -28.96
CA ASP A 890 20.41 -37.50 -28.96
C ASP A 890 20.11 -38.18 -27.62
N ALA A 891 19.13 -37.65 -26.90
CA ALA A 891 18.71 -38.20 -25.61
C ALA A 891 17.89 -39.48 -25.71
N GLN A 892 17.54 -39.93 -26.92
CA GLN A 892 16.79 -41.17 -27.16
C GLN A 892 15.47 -41.24 -26.37
N GLY A 893 14.82 -40.09 -26.18
CA GLY A 893 13.56 -39.96 -25.43
C GLY A 893 13.71 -39.67 -23.93
N ASN A 894 14.93 -39.59 -23.39
CA ASN A 894 15.17 -39.32 -21.97
C ASN A 894 15.63 -37.88 -21.73
N SER A 895 14.73 -36.97 -21.34
CA SER A 895 15.07 -35.57 -21.09
C SER A 895 16.09 -35.34 -19.95
N ASN A 896 16.33 -36.33 -19.10
CA ASN A 896 17.33 -36.30 -18.02
C ASN A 896 18.69 -36.88 -18.45
N ALA A 897 18.84 -37.23 -19.74
CA ALA A 897 20.08 -37.70 -20.31
C ALA A 897 21.23 -36.70 -20.09
N VAL A 898 22.41 -37.23 -19.76
CA VAL A 898 23.62 -36.44 -19.48
C VAL A 898 24.75 -36.81 -20.42
N TRP A 899 25.50 -35.79 -20.84
CA TRP A 899 26.77 -35.94 -21.56
C TRP A 899 27.90 -35.28 -20.79
N ILE A 900 29.01 -35.99 -20.64
CA ILE A 900 30.25 -35.44 -20.09
C ILE A 900 31.37 -35.72 -21.09
N PHE A 901 31.98 -34.67 -21.62
CA PHE A 901 33.11 -34.71 -22.54
C PHE A 901 34.38 -34.33 -21.79
N GLN A 902 35.29 -35.28 -21.59
CA GLN A 902 36.63 -35.06 -21.04
C GLN A 902 37.63 -34.86 -22.18
N ILE A 903 38.13 -33.64 -22.33
CA ILE A 903 39.09 -33.26 -23.36
C ILE A 903 40.43 -32.99 -22.69
N GLY A 904 41.46 -33.79 -22.97
CA GLY A 904 42.75 -33.73 -22.28
C GLY A 904 43.59 -32.50 -22.62
N SER A 905 43.33 -31.86 -23.77
CA SER A 905 44.02 -30.62 -24.18
C SER A 905 43.02 -29.51 -24.54
N THR A 906 43.03 -29.02 -25.78
CA THR A 906 42.19 -27.90 -26.22
C THR A 906 40.86 -28.36 -26.81
N LEU A 907 39.81 -27.57 -26.64
CA LEU A 907 38.54 -27.71 -27.35
C LEU A 907 38.45 -26.63 -28.44
N THR A 908 38.28 -27.00 -29.70
CA THR A 908 38.24 -26.01 -30.80
C THR A 908 37.03 -26.23 -31.71
N THR A 909 36.47 -25.16 -32.26
CA THR A 909 35.48 -25.28 -33.33
C THR A 909 35.84 -24.41 -34.52
N ASP A 910 35.65 -24.94 -35.74
CA ASP A 910 35.78 -24.18 -36.97
C ASP A 910 34.61 -23.18 -37.11
N PRO A 911 34.77 -22.12 -37.94
CA PRO A 911 33.70 -21.21 -38.28
C PRO A 911 32.40 -21.92 -38.72
N ALA A 912 31.25 -21.39 -38.27
CA ALA A 912 29.90 -21.82 -38.66
C ALA A 912 29.51 -23.29 -38.32
N THR A 913 30.26 -23.95 -37.44
CA THR A 913 29.91 -25.29 -36.92
C THR A 913 28.79 -25.23 -35.87
N SER A 914 28.07 -26.33 -35.65
CA SER A 914 26.90 -26.36 -34.76
C SER A 914 26.80 -27.65 -33.94
N ILE A 915 26.23 -27.55 -32.74
CA ILE A 915 25.68 -28.68 -32.01
C ILE A 915 24.16 -28.70 -32.15
N VAL A 916 23.56 -29.87 -32.37
CA VAL A 916 22.11 -30.10 -32.45
C VAL A 916 21.67 -30.99 -31.30
N LEU A 917 20.62 -30.59 -30.57
CA LEU A 917 20.01 -31.37 -29.51
C LEU A 917 18.80 -32.14 -30.06
N ALA A 918 18.77 -33.46 -29.87
CA ALA A 918 17.73 -34.36 -30.34
C ALA A 918 17.18 -35.24 -29.20
N GLY A 919 16.02 -35.86 -29.43
CA GLY A 919 15.42 -36.84 -28.50
C GLY A 919 15.07 -36.31 -27.11
N GLY A 920 15.03 -34.99 -26.90
CA GLY A 920 14.80 -34.36 -25.59
C GLY A 920 16.07 -33.92 -24.85
N ALA A 921 17.24 -33.95 -25.50
CA ALA A 921 18.50 -33.48 -24.91
C ALA A 921 18.43 -32.02 -24.46
N GLN A 922 19.04 -31.72 -23.31
CA GLN A 922 19.02 -30.39 -22.70
C GLN A 922 20.44 -29.85 -22.53
N ALA A 923 20.62 -28.57 -22.87
CA ALA A 923 21.90 -27.87 -22.73
C ALA A 923 22.44 -27.91 -21.28
N ALA A 924 21.55 -27.89 -20.29
CA ALA A 924 21.92 -27.95 -18.87
C ALA A 924 22.65 -29.25 -18.48
N ASN A 925 22.39 -30.37 -19.20
CA ASN A 925 22.93 -31.70 -18.89
C ASN A 925 24.16 -32.06 -19.73
N ILE A 926 24.76 -31.10 -20.43
CA ILE A 926 25.95 -31.30 -21.26
C ILE A 926 27.13 -30.59 -20.60
N PHE A 927 28.22 -31.30 -20.38
CA PHE A 927 29.41 -30.78 -19.71
C PHE A 927 30.67 -31.05 -20.53
N TRP A 928 31.48 -30.01 -20.73
CA TRP A 928 32.75 -30.05 -21.46
C TRP A 928 33.88 -29.74 -20.49
N ILE A 929 34.61 -30.76 -20.08
CA ILE A 929 35.75 -30.66 -19.17
C ILE A 929 37.02 -30.55 -20.01
N VAL A 930 37.56 -29.34 -20.11
CA VAL A 930 38.65 -29.00 -21.04
C VAL A 930 39.96 -28.81 -20.28
N GLY A 931 40.93 -29.66 -20.60
CA GLY A 931 42.24 -29.75 -19.94
C GLY A 931 43.09 -28.49 -20.04
N THR A 932 42.90 -27.71 -21.11
CA THR A 932 43.56 -26.41 -21.29
C THR A 932 42.55 -25.32 -21.66
N SER A 933 42.50 -24.89 -22.92
CA SER A 933 41.65 -23.78 -23.37
C SER A 933 40.57 -24.24 -24.36
N ALA A 934 39.44 -23.55 -24.37
CA ALA A 934 38.40 -23.73 -25.38
C ALA A 934 38.36 -22.52 -26.33
N THR A 935 38.25 -22.74 -27.63
CA THR A 935 38.10 -21.68 -28.64
C THR A 935 36.94 -22.01 -29.57
N LEU A 936 35.91 -21.17 -29.56
CA LEU A 936 34.76 -21.31 -30.45
C LEU A 936 34.97 -20.46 -31.70
N GLY A 937 34.87 -21.07 -32.89
CA GLY A 937 35.04 -20.43 -34.18
C GLY A 937 33.94 -19.40 -34.47
N THR A 938 34.21 -18.48 -35.40
CA THR A 938 33.26 -17.40 -35.74
C THR A 938 31.90 -17.96 -36.16
N THR A 939 30.80 -17.39 -35.67
CA THR A 939 29.42 -17.82 -35.96
C THR A 939 29.07 -19.27 -35.59
N SER A 940 29.91 -19.96 -34.81
CA SER A 940 29.59 -21.31 -34.33
C SER A 940 28.45 -21.29 -33.31
N VAL A 941 27.63 -22.35 -33.26
CA VAL A 941 26.54 -22.52 -32.29
C VAL A 941 26.82 -23.71 -31.39
N PHE A 942 27.08 -23.44 -30.11
CA PHE A 942 27.55 -24.42 -29.14
C PHE A 942 26.54 -24.60 -27.99
N TYR A 943 26.48 -25.80 -27.43
CA TYR A 943 25.57 -26.14 -26.33
C TYR A 943 26.33 -26.82 -25.18
N GLY A 944 25.99 -26.45 -23.94
CA GLY A 944 26.52 -27.07 -22.73
C GLY A 944 27.45 -26.21 -21.89
N ASN A 945 27.86 -26.76 -20.75
CA ASN A 945 28.69 -26.08 -19.76
C ASN A 945 30.17 -26.36 -20.04
N ILE A 946 30.91 -25.35 -20.48
CA ILE A 946 32.36 -25.44 -20.69
C ILE A 946 33.06 -25.11 -19.37
N LEU A 947 33.77 -26.10 -18.83
CA LEU A 947 34.64 -25.97 -17.67
C LEU A 947 36.07 -26.18 -18.14
N ALA A 948 36.83 -25.10 -18.31
CA ALA A 948 38.21 -25.13 -18.80
C ALA A 948 39.22 -24.85 -17.68
N ASP A 949 40.39 -25.45 -17.75
CA ASP A 949 41.48 -25.12 -16.82
C ASP A 949 42.07 -23.74 -17.13
N GLN A 950 42.35 -23.48 -18.40
CA GLN A 950 42.89 -22.24 -18.97
C GLN A 950 41.79 -21.47 -19.73
N SER A 951 42.10 -20.71 -20.78
CA SER A 951 41.20 -19.67 -21.32
C SER A 951 39.99 -20.22 -22.08
N ILE A 952 38.93 -19.42 -22.18
CA ILE A 952 37.80 -19.68 -23.10
C ILE A 952 37.65 -18.49 -24.03
N THR A 953 37.70 -18.72 -25.34
CA THR A 953 37.58 -17.69 -26.37
C THR A 953 36.37 -17.96 -27.25
N LEU A 954 35.51 -16.96 -27.44
CA LEU A 954 34.42 -16.97 -28.40
C LEU A 954 34.72 -15.92 -29.48
N ASN A 955 35.01 -16.36 -30.69
CA ASN A 955 35.31 -15.47 -31.82
C ASN A 955 34.03 -14.85 -32.41
N THR A 956 34.20 -13.84 -33.26
CA THR A 956 33.12 -13.01 -33.83
C THR A 956 31.82 -13.77 -34.12
N GLY A 957 30.75 -13.39 -33.41
CA GLY A 957 29.40 -13.93 -33.64
C GLY A 957 29.16 -15.35 -33.15
N ALA A 958 30.08 -15.98 -32.41
CA ALA A 958 29.85 -17.29 -31.81
C ALA A 958 28.73 -17.23 -30.75
N VAL A 959 27.93 -18.30 -30.67
CA VAL A 959 26.81 -18.44 -29.73
C VAL A 959 27.04 -19.66 -28.85
N LEU A 960 26.98 -19.47 -27.53
CA LEU A 960 27.03 -20.53 -26.53
C LEU A 960 25.72 -20.55 -25.73
N ASN A 961 24.90 -21.57 -25.94
CA ASN A 961 23.75 -21.89 -25.09
C ASN A 961 24.24 -22.80 -23.96
N GLY A 962 24.79 -22.18 -22.93
CA GLY A 962 25.73 -22.83 -22.03
C GLY A 962 26.36 -21.88 -21.03
N ARG A 963 27.48 -22.33 -20.47
CA ARG A 963 28.32 -21.54 -19.54
C ARG A 963 29.77 -21.57 -20.01
N ALA A 964 30.47 -20.45 -19.88
CA ALA A 964 31.91 -20.34 -20.12
C ALA A 964 32.65 -20.14 -18.78
N LEU A 965 33.11 -21.24 -18.18
CA LEU A 965 33.68 -21.26 -16.84
C LEU A 965 35.15 -21.69 -16.92
N THR A 966 36.10 -20.77 -16.73
CA THR A 966 37.53 -21.09 -16.64
C THR A 966 38.04 -21.03 -15.20
N ARG A 967 38.92 -21.96 -14.83
CA ARG A 967 39.55 -22.03 -13.50
C ARG A 967 40.68 -21.01 -13.32
N ILE A 968 41.55 -20.81 -14.29
CA ILE A 968 42.79 -20.03 -14.09
C ILE A 968 42.86 -18.77 -14.95
N ALA A 969 42.49 -18.87 -16.23
CA ALA A 969 42.84 -17.83 -17.20
C ALA A 969 41.62 -16.97 -17.61
N ALA A 970 41.62 -16.47 -18.85
CA ALA A 970 40.72 -15.43 -19.30
C ALA A 970 39.49 -15.96 -20.06
N VAL A 971 38.40 -15.19 -20.06
CA VAL A 971 37.32 -15.35 -21.04
C VAL A 971 37.38 -14.18 -22.02
N SER A 972 37.52 -14.47 -23.30
CA SER A 972 37.61 -13.46 -24.37
C SER A 972 36.47 -13.61 -25.34
N LEU A 973 35.70 -12.55 -25.55
CA LEU A 973 34.53 -12.53 -26.43
C LEU A 973 34.73 -11.53 -27.57
N ASP A 974 34.23 -11.85 -28.74
CA ASP A 974 34.13 -10.91 -29.85
C ASP A 974 32.73 -10.99 -30.47
N ALA A 975 31.94 -9.92 -30.34
CA ALA A 975 30.54 -9.84 -30.79
C ALA A 975 29.71 -11.13 -30.56
N SER A 976 29.96 -11.82 -29.44
CA SER A 976 29.48 -13.18 -29.18
C SER A 976 28.33 -13.22 -28.19
N THR A 977 27.51 -14.27 -28.18
CA THR A 977 26.39 -14.43 -27.23
C THR A 977 26.58 -15.65 -26.35
N ILE A 978 26.45 -15.48 -25.02
CA ILE A 978 26.40 -16.58 -24.06
C ILE A 978 25.05 -16.52 -23.35
N THR A 979 24.30 -17.62 -23.34
CA THR A 979 23.03 -17.74 -22.62
C THR A 979 23.03 -18.95 -21.71
N LYS A 980 22.91 -18.71 -20.40
CA LYS A 980 22.84 -19.78 -19.41
C LYS A 980 21.62 -20.69 -19.68
N PRO A 981 21.78 -22.03 -19.69
CA PRO A 981 20.70 -23.00 -19.82
C PRO A 981 19.65 -22.93 -18.71
#